data_AF-A0AA38SS76-F1
#
_entry.id   AF-A0AA38SS76-F1
#
_cell.length_a   1.000
_cell.length_b   1.000
_cell.length_c   1.000
_cell.angle_alpha   90.00
_cell.angle_beta   90.00
_cell.angle_gamma   90.00
#
_symmetry.space_group_name_H-M   'P 1'
#
loop_
_entity.id
_entity.type
_entity.pdbx_description
1 polymer ?
#
loop_
_entity_poly.entity_id
_entity_poly.type
_entity_poly.pdbx_seq_one_letter_code
_entity_poly.pdbx_strand_id
1 'polypeptide(L)'
;MSTSSPATRSLSEVSTSSAEEVMRLSLDLVAAAGQTIGFLRDVAESHWLHRTPLLLEAIRRYDELWMPLVSDLRAESGKPPMILPPLDVEWVWFCHSLNPVVYRQYCESRFSKLIGKSAIFNQENRDYAVERCREIWVHKYPSESFENESDSGDLHNTKIPQTDYLLGEVSKQRYLFTKFSKPYMLELVYLIAAKNRYKDFLFILQRFPDSCSTFVPTSDILLMWITHKSYPTAYAMDVKEMEGSTKKVIESEESVNDEDLEAMKQLWERAFDQPYEKSGCPAIGGSRGGDGLKPPPIHWAITEVDANTKYRQLLPRFLLEVNILVKSTPVTKTLQTNKSEEFLRFQLLRCHRDLKINNPVSSIPSNSWRKMVHLYCEFGTKGMAVELRRKGGFCVKGSKRADYKTFMWNELLRAPSITLDGVVGGRARILASITPPAQAPYLLKCVPDRVTDDSGAMVSEVVLKMNQYRPQEGRWLSRTVLDHAGRECFVIRMRVGGGFWRRGTNKPTVVKWEDRCVEIREGTWSYVAGSIGKAPEKVIATATPKKPSQGWHALWSFSTGHELFIRSEASTTMSFDIKNTTSTESQVRLVSGRKMQYQHEENDGEEEGFVTLVRFTEENPSGRATGLLNWKLSAVEFLAEEDAAFVLLLSTSILRSVSEMRREDVGSLLIRRRLQEAEHGARDWGSVIVLDGSVNSAHVRPWYWNAKAVMAREGVDYARKNYSAEEGSDELYMQALFG
;
A
#
# COMPACT_ATOMS: atom_id res chain seq x y z
N MET A 1 44.09 -9.10 53.86
CA MET A 1 42.72 -8.64 53.54
C MET A 1 42.75 -7.15 53.28
N SER A 2 42.62 -6.74 52.03
CA SER A 2 42.16 -5.41 51.62
C SER A 2 41.92 -5.44 50.11
N THR A 3 40.65 -5.57 49.76
CA THR A 3 40.09 -5.59 48.41
C THR A 3 40.10 -4.19 47.80
N SER A 4 40.68 -4.01 46.61
CA SER A 4 40.53 -2.80 45.80
C SER A 4 39.55 -3.05 44.65
N SER A 5 38.45 -2.29 44.65
CA SER A 5 37.35 -2.29 43.68
C SER A 5 37.80 -1.99 42.24
N PRO A 6 37.20 -2.61 41.21
CA PRO A 6 37.43 -2.22 39.83
C PRO A 6 36.54 -1.04 39.44
N ALA A 7 37.15 -0.05 38.80
CA ALA A 7 36.55 1.19 38.34
C ALA A 7 35.47 0.97 37.26
N THR A 8 34.33 1.63 37.43
CA THR A 8 33.25 1.77 36.46
C THR A 8 33.74 2.58 35.25
N ARG A 9 33.95 1.93 34.10
CA ARG A 9 34.16 2.62 32.82
C ARG A 9 32.82 3.09 32.24
N SER A 10 32.79 4.36 31.83
CA SER A 10 31.67 4.99 31.11
C SER A 10 31.41 4.30 29.77
N LEU A 11 30.13 3.98 29.48
CA LEU A 11 29.64 3.32 28.26
C LEU A 11 29.52 4.27 27.04
N SER A 12 30.06 5.49 27.12
CA SER A 12 29.90 6.53 26.09
C SER A 12 30.93 6.49 24.94
N GLU A 13 31.81 5.48 24.88
CA GLU A 13 32.90 5.40 23.89
C GLU A 13 32.75 4.22 22.90
N VAL A 14 31.59 3.56 22.85
CA VAL A 14 31.30 2.59 21.79
C VAL A 14 30.85 3.35 20.55
N SER A 15 31.84 3.86 19.82
CA SER A 15 31.64 4.47 18.49
C SER A 15 30.98 3.43 17.57
N THR A 16 30.09 3.87 16.66
CA THR A 16 29.42 3.05 15.64
C THR A 16 30.37 2.20 14.79
N SER A 17 31.66 2.56 14.72
CA SER A 17 32.73 1.77 14.10
C SER A 17 32.97 0.42 14.78
N SER A 18 32.69 0.28 16.07
CA SER A 18 32.94 -0.95 16.83
C SER A 18 31.86 -2.03 16.66
N ALA A 19 30.65 -1.67 16.24
CA ALA A 19 29.60 -2.66 15.90
C ALA A 19 29.78 -3.24 14.49
N GLU A 20 30.42 -2.48 13.58
CA GLU A 20 30.73 -2.95 12.22
C GLU A 20 31.82 -4.02 12.21
N GLU A 21 32.85 -3.90 13.05
CA GLU A 21 33.94 -4.89 13.17
C GLU A 21 33.56 -6.16 13.95
N VAL A 22 32.57 -6.11 14.84
CA VAL A 22 32.35 -7.18 15.83
C VAL A 22 31.55 -8.38 15.31
N MET A 23 30.82 -8.28 14.19
CA MET A 23 30.04 -9.42 13.71
C MET A 23 29.86 -9.45 12.19
N ARG A 24 30.77 -10.18 11.54
CA ARG A 24 30.71 -10.47 10.11
C ARG A 24 29.83 -11.71 9.91
N LEU A 25 28.67 -11.53 9.32
CA LEU A 25 27.77 -12.63 8.97
C LEU A 25 28.34 -13.40 7.77
N SER A 26 28.22 -14.72 7.79
CA SER A 26 28.71 -15.60 6.72
C SER A 26 27.80 -15.62 5.50
N LEU A 27 26.56 -15.14 5.63
CA LEU A 27 25.53 -15.11 4.61
C LEU A 27 25.25 -13.67 4.13
N ASP A 28 25.06 -13.48 2.82
CA ASP A 28 24.47 -12.25 2.30
C ASP A 28 22.96 -12.22 2.60
N LEU A 29 22.63 -11.73 3.79
CA LEU A 29 21.25 -11.66 4.26
C LEU A 29 20.36 -10.74 3.43
N VAL A 30 20.91 -9.74 2.74
CA VAL A 30 20.07 -8.84 1.92
C VAL A 30 19.54 -9.60 0.73
N ALA A 31 20.43 -10.28 0.00
CA ALA A 31 20.05 -11.11 -1.13
C ALA A 31 19.17 -12.29 -0.69
N ALA A 32 19.55 -12.97 0.41
CA ALA A 32 18.77 -14.08 0.95
C ALA A 32 17.35 -13.67 1.37
N ALA A 33 17.18 -12.51 2.03
CA ALA A 33 15.88 -12.07 2.51
C ALA A 33 14.93 -11.70 1.36
N GLY A 34 15.45 -11.06 0.30
CA GLY A 34 14.67 -10.81 -0.91
C GLY A 34 14.15 -12.11 -1.53
N GLN A 35 15.00 -13.13 -1.60
CA GLN A 35 14.61 -14.48 -2.06
C GLN A 35 13.61 -15.15 -1.13
N THR A 36 13.79 -15.02 0.19
CA THR A 36 12.84 -15.56 1.17
C THR A 36 11.45 -14.92 1.01
N ILE A 37 11.34 -13.61 0.80
CA ILE A 37 10.03 -12.98 0.59
C ILE A 37 9.38 -13.50 -0.71
N GLY A 38 10.14 -13.60 -1.80
CA GLY A 38 9.65 -14.16 -3.06
C GLY A 38 9.15 -15.60 -2.89
N PHE A 39 9.96 -16.45 -2.27
CA PHE A 39 9.59 -17.83 -1.95
C PHE A 39 8.33 -17.93 -1.09
N LEU A 40 8.20 -17.09 -0.05
CA LEU A 40 7.01 -17.08 0.81
C LEU A 40 5.75 -16.63 0.05
N ARG A 41 5.89 -15.74 -0.93
CA ARG A 41 4.81 -15.35 -1.83
C ARG A 41 4.37 -16.54 -2.69
N ASP A 42 5.32 -17.24 -3.33
CA ASP A 42 5.04 -18.39 -4.18
C ASP A 42 4.31 -19.51 -3.39
N VAL A 43 4.72 -19.76 -2.14
CA VAL A 43 4.05 -20.67 -1.20
C VAL A 43 2.64 -20.21 -0.84
N ALA A 44 2.42 -18.90 -0.65
CA ALA A 44 1.12 -18.35 -0.30
C ALA A 44 0.14 -18.40 -1.47
N GLU A 45 0.61 -18.20 -2.69
CA GLU A 45 -0.17 -18.28 -3.93
C GLU A 45 -0.49 -19.73 -4.33
N SER A 46 0.39 -20.68 -3.96
CA SER A 46 0.21 -22.12 -4.16
C SER A 46 -0.74 -22.75 -3.14
N HIS A 47 -2.04 -22.44 -3.25
CA HIS A 47 -3.07 -22.89 -2.30
C HIS A 47 -3.16 -24.41 -2.13
N TRP A 48 -2.75 -25.19 -3.13
CA TRP A 48 -2.70 -26.65 -3.09
C TRP A 48 -1.74 -27.17 -2.02
N LEU A 49 -0.63 -26.48 -1.77
CA LEU A 49 0.42 -26.88 -0.82
C LEU A 49 -0.10 -26.94 0.63
N HIS A 50 -1.19 -26.23 0.90
CA HIS A 50 -1.79 -26.13 2.23
C HIS A 50 -2.94 -27.13 2.46
N ARG A 51 -3.18 -28.06 1.51
CA ARG A 51 -4.13 -29.16 1.66
C ARG A 51 -3.46 -30.32 2.40
N THR A 52 -4.11 -30.86 3.44
CA THR A 52 -3.52 -31.88 4.32
C THR A 52 -2.92 -33.09 3.58
N PRO A 53 -3.57 -33.71 2.58
CA PRO A 53 -2.99 -34.85 1.88
C PRO A 53 -1.69 -34.52 1.13
N LEU A 54 -1.65 -33.38 0.45
CA LEU A 54 -0.47 -32.93 -0.32
C LEU A 54 0.66 -32.50 0.61
N LEU A 55 0.33 -31.93 1.77
CA LEU A 55 1.31 -31.59 2.79
C LEU A 55 1.96 -32.83 3.42
N LEU A 56 1.19 -33.89 3.68
CA LEU A 56 1.74 -35.17 4.16
C LEU A 56 2.70 -35.78 3.14
N GLU A 57 2.34 -35.72 1.85
CA GLU A 57 3.22 -36.18 0.77
C GLU A 57 4.48 -35.32 0.66
N ALA A 58 4.36 -33.99 0.77
CA ALA A 58 5.52 -33.09 0.80
C ALA A 58 6.49 -33.43 1.94
N ILE A 59 5.96 -33.76 3.13
CA ILE A 59 6.76 -34.18 4.29
C ILE A 59 7.47 -35.51 3.99
N ARG A 60 6.78 -36.48 3.39
CA ARG A 60 7.36 -37.76 2.99
C ARG A 60 8.48 -37.56 1.95
N ARG A 61 8.23 -36.78 0.89
CA ARG A 61 9.22 -36.46 -0.15
C ARG A 61 10.43 -35.73 0.43
N TYR A 62 10.22 -34.81 1.37
CA TYR A 62 11.29 -34.16 2.11
C TYR A 62 12.12 -35.15 2.93
N ASP A 63 11.47 -35.99 3.73
CA ASP A 63 12.12 -36.85 4.71
C ASP A 63 12.78 -38.08 4.07
N GLU A 64 12.09 -38.76 3.15
CA GLU A 64 12.53 -40.03 2.56
C GLU A 64 13.38 -39.86 1.30
N LEU A 65 13.18 -38.79 0.52
CA LEU A 65 13.84 -38.60 -0.77
C LEU A 65 14.87 -37.47 -0.72
N TRP A 66 14.44 -36.26 -0.38
CA TRP A 66 15.28 -35.07 -0.46
C TRP A 66 16.46 -35.08 0.51
N MET A 67 16.20 -35.30 1.80
CA MET A 67 17.25 -35.23 2.82
C MET A 67 18.37 -36.28 2.61
N PRO A 68 18.07 -37.55 2.28
CA PRO A 68 19.09 -38.51 1.85
C PRO A 68 19.82 -38.08 0.57
N LEU A 69 19.12 -37.62 -0.47
CA LEU A 69 19.73 -37.16 -1.72
C LEU A 69 20.77 -36.06 -1.48
N VAL A 70 20.43 -35.02 -0.72
CA VAL A 70 21.35 -33.90 -0.42
C VAL A 70 22.53 -34.37 0.44
N SER A 71 22.30 -35.29 1.37
CA SER A 71 23.36 -35.87 2.19
C SER A 71 24.41 -36.60 1.34
N ASP A 72 23.97 -37.41 0.38
CA ASP A 72 24.82 -38.19 -0.53
C ASP A 72 25.65 -37.28 -1.43
N LEU A 73 25.00 -36.37 -2.16
CA LEU A 73 25.67 -35.44 -3.09
C LEU A 73 26.71 -34.56 -2.39
N ARG A 74 26.46 -34.21 -1.12
CA ARG A 74 27.42 -33.47 -0.31
C ARG A 74 28.61 -34.34 0.14
N ALA A 75 28.40 -35.62 0.39
CA ALA A 75 29.49 -36.53 0.74
C ALA A 75 30.48 -36.70 -0.42
N GLU A 76 29.99 -36.67 -1.66
CA GLU A 76 30.82 -36.77 -2.88
C GLU A 76 31.64 -35.50 -3.14
N SER A 77 31.06 -34.32 -2.91
CA SER A 77 31.65 -33.03 -3.31
C SER A 77 32.27 -32.22 -2.16
N GLY A 78 31.99 -32.58 -0.91
CA GLY A 78 32.43 -31.86 0.30
C GLY A 78 31.75 -30.49 0.51
N LYS A 79 30.93 -30.02 -0.42
CA LYS A 79 30.21 -28.73 -0.37
C LYS A 79 28.70 -28.93 -0.57
N PRO A 80 27.85 -28.00 -0.10
CA PRO A 80 26.44 -28.02 -0.45
C PRO A 80 26.24 -28.05 -1.98
N PRO A 81 25.43 -28.97 -2.52
CA PRO A 81 25.23 -29.10 -3.97
C PRO A 81 24.46 -27.89 -4.54
N MET A 82 24.78 -27.46 -5.76
CA MET A 82 24.09 -26.37 -6.45
C MET A 82 22.78 -26.87 -7.08
N ILE A 83 21.83 -27.25 -6.23
CA ILE A 83 20.49 -27.74 -6.61
C ILE A 83 19.42 -27.10 -5.72
N LEU A 84 18.21 -26.95 -6.26
CA LEU A 84 17.04 -26.49 -5.52
C LEU A 84 15.92 -27.53 -5.62
N PRO A 85 15.28 -27.89 -4.48
CA PRO A 85 14.21 -28.87 -4.49
C PRO A 85 12.92 -28.32 -5.14
N PRO A 86 11.96 -29.20 -5.45
CA PRO A 86 10.57 -28.79 -5.72
C PRO A 86 9.99 -27.88 -4.61
N LEU A 87 9.02 -27.04 -4.96
CA LEU A 87 8.47 -26.00 -4.07
C LEU A 87 7.94 -26.56 -2.74
N ASP A 88 7.24 -27.70 -2.78
CA ASP A 88 6.68 -28.34 -1.60
C ASP A 88 7.75 -28.87 -0.64
N VAL A 89 8.80 -29.48 -1.18
CA VAL A 89 9.96 -29.96 -0.43
C VAL A 89 10.76 -28.78 0.13
N GLU A 90 10.94 -27.70 -0.64
CA GLU A 90 11.59 -26.47 -0.17
C GLU A 90 10.83 -25.87 1.03
N TRP A 91 9.49 -25.89 0.98
CA TRP A 91 8.64 -25.42 2.06
C TRP A 91 8.79 -26.20 3.35
N VAL A 92 8.78 -27.54 3.28
CA VAL A 92 9.02 -28.37 4.47
C VAL A 92 10.42 -28.14 5.03
N TRP A 93 11.43 -28.05 4.15
CA TRP A 93 12.82 -27.80 4.58
C TRP A 93 12.99 -26.43 5.25
N PHE A 94 12.38 -25.40 4.68
CA PHE A 94 12.36 -24.05 5.26
C PHE A 94 11.75 -24.07 6.66
N CYS A 95 10.54 -24.64 6.82
CA CYS A 95 9.85 -24.71 8.11
C CYS A 95 10.66 -25.47 9.16
N HIS A 96 11.19 -26.65 8.81
CA HIS A 96 11.99 -27.45 9.73
C HIS A 96 13.27 -26.72 10.17
N SER A 97 13.90 -25.96 9.27
CA SER A 97 15.08 -25.14 9.58
C SER A 97 14.77 -23.98 10.53
N LEU A 98 13.51 -23.56 10.65
CA LEU A 98 13.09 -22.57 11.64
C LEU A 98 13.09 -23.12 13.07
N ASN A 99 13.36 -24.41 13.30
CA ASN A 99 13.71 -24.92 14.62
C ASN A 99 15.14 -25.48 14.63
N PRO A 100 16.18 -24.63 14.83
CA PRO A 100 17.58 -25.04 14.65
C PRO A 100 18.02 -26.17 15.59
N VAL A 101 17.41 -26.26 16.78
CA VAL A 101 17.73 -27.30 17.76
C VAL A 101 17.23 -28.65 17.27
N VAL A 102 15.95 -28.73 16.89
CA VAL A 102 15.35 -29.99 16.42
C VAL A 102 15.92 -30.39 15.05
N TYR A 103 16.09 -29.42 14.14
CA TYR A 103 16.71 -29.66 12.84
C TYR A 103 18.12 -30.24 12.95
N ARG A 104 18.93 -29.71 13.88
CA ARG A 104 20.28 -30.24 14.13
C ARG A 104 20.22 -31.67 14.67
N GLN A 105 19.37 -31.96 15.64
CA GLN A 105 19.18 -33.31 16.18
C GLN A 105 18.72 -34.31 15.10
N TYR A 106 17.80 -33.89 14.24
CA TYR A 106 17.36 -34.67 13.08
C TYR A 106 18.53 -34.99 12.14
N CYS A 107 19.32 -33.98 11.77
CA CYS A 107 20.46 -34.16 10.88
C CYS A 107 21.58 -35.02 11.50
N GLU A 108 21.88 -34.82 12.78
CA GLU A 108 22.89 -35.59 13.51
C GLU A 108 22.49 -37.06 13.68
N SER A 109 21.25 -37.33 14.09
CA SER A 109 20.77 -38.70 14.28
C SER A 109 20.71 -39.51 13.00
N ARG A 110 20.34 -38.89 11.86
CA ARG A 110 20.14 -39.59 10.60
C ARG A 110 21.36 -39.58 9.68
N PHE A 111 22.14 -38.50 9.70
CA PHE A 111 23.23 -38.28 8.73
C PHE A 111 24.58 -37.98 9.39
N SER A 112 24.66 -37.94 10.73
CA SER A 112 25.87 -37.63 11.49
C SER A 112 26.52 -36.28 11.14
N LYS A 113 25.78 -35.37 10.51
CA LYS A 113 26.26 -34.06 10.07
C LYS A 113 25.11 -33.09 9.91
N LEU A 114 25.34 -31.80 10.18
CA LEU A 114 24.38 -30.75 9.88
C LEU A 114 24.29 -30.50 8.37
N ILE A 115 23.13 -30.75 7.77
CA ILE A 115 22.86 -30.48 6.34
C ILE A 115 22.54 -28.99 6.17
N GLY A 116 23.05 -28.38 5.09
CA GLY A 116 22.92 -26.96 4.82
C GLY A 116 22.43 -26.69 3.40
N LYS A 117 21.84 -25.51 3.21
CA LYS A 117 21.36 -25.00 1.93
C LYS A 117 22.45 -24.19 1.20
N SER A 118 22.51 -24.32 -0.12
CA SER A 118 23.39 -23.52 -0.98
C SER A 118 22.89 -22.08 -1.09
N ALA A 119 23.79 -21.10 -0.98
CA ALA A 119 23.50 -19.68 -1.13
C ALA A 119 23.38 -19.29 -2.62
N ILE A 120 22.19 -19.51 -3.20
CA ILE A 120 21.88 -19.24 -4.61
C ILE A 120 20.89 -18.07 -4.69
N PHE A 121 21.37 -16.91 -5.15
CA PHE A 121 20.60 -15.66 -5.06
C PHE A 121 20.20 -15.03 -6.40
N ASN A 122 20.96 -15.24 -7.48
CA ASN A 122 20.57 -14.72 -8.78
C ASN A 122 19.55 -15.66 -9.44
N GLN A 123 18.69 -15.12 -10.31
CA GLN A 123 17.62 -15.91 -10.91
C GLN A 123 18.17 -17.01 -11.83
N GLU A 124 19.17 -16.70 -12.66
CA GLU A 124 19.76 -17.65 -13.61
C GLU A 124 20.33 -18.90 -12.92
N ASN A 125 21.05 -18.76 -11.80
CA ASN A 125 21.56 -19.91 -11.07
C ASN A 125 20.45 -20.66 -10.34
N ARG A 126 19.35 -19.99 -9.97
CA ARG A 126 18.18 -20.67 -9.39
C ARG A 126 17.52 -21.54 -10.44
N ASP A 127 17.25 -21.01 -11.62
CA ASP A 127 16.65 -21.76 -12.73
C ASP A 127 17.54 -22.96 -13.11
N TYR A 128 18.85 -22.73 -13.21
CA TYR A 128 19.83 -23.80 -13.41
C TYR A 128 19.79 -24.85 -12.29
N ALA A 129 19.73 -24.42 -11.02
CA ALA A 129 19.73 -25.33 -9.88
C ALA A 129 18.44 -26.15 -9.76
N VAL A 130 17.30 -25.59 -10.15
CA VAL A 130 16.01 -26.31 -10.26
C VAL A 130 16.10 -27.35 -11.37
N GLU A 131 16.55 -26.97 -12.57
CA GLU A 131 16.64 -27.90 -13.70
C GLU A 131 17.65 -29.01 -13.43
N ARG A 132 18.80 -28.67 -12.87
CA ARG A 132 19.81 -29.64 -12.43
C ARG A 132 19.23 -30.61 -11.39
N CYS A 133 18.41 -30.11 -10.46
CA CYS A 133 17.74 -30.96 -9.50
C CYS A 133 16.73 -31.89 -10.18
N ARG A 134 15.96 -31.38 -11.14
CA ARG A 134 14.97 -32.14 -11.91
C ARG A 134 15.62 -33.32 -12.64
N GLU A 135 16.74 -33.10 -13.30
CA GLU A 135 17.52 -34.17 -13.96
C GLU A 135 17.93 -35.29 -12.97
N ILE A 136 18.51 -34.90 -11.82
CA ILE A 136 18.95 -35.84 -10.79
C ILE A 136 17.76 -36.59 -10.20
N TRP A 137 16.65 -35.88 -9.95
CA TRP A 137 15.43 -36.44 -9.38
C TRP A 137 14.83 -37.51 -10.29
N VAL A 138 14.65 -37.20 -11.58
CA VAL A 138 14.10 -38.14 -12.58
C VAL A 138 14.99 -39.39 -12.71
N HIS A 139 16.32 -39.23 -12.62
CA HIS A 139 17.23 -40.36 -12.67
C HIS A 139 17.22 -41.21 -11.40
N LYS A 140 17.21 -40.59 -10.20
CA LYS A 140 17.28 -41.31 -8.91
C LYS A 140 15.93 -41.87 -8.47
N TYR A 141 14.85 -41.20 -8.82
CA TYR A 141 13.48 -41.52 -8.42
C TYR A 141 12.54 -41.53 -9.64
N PRO A 142 12.71 -42.47 -10.59
CA PRO A 142 11.96 -42.49 -11.85
C PRO A 142 10.44 -42.68 -11.67
N SER A 143 10.01 -43.22 -10.53
CA SER A 143 8.60 -43.40 -10.19
C SER A 143 7.97 -42.18 -9.49
N GLU A 144 8.77 -41.17 -9.14
CA GLU A 144 8.35 -40.00 -8.36
C GLU A 144 8.34 -38.77 -9.27
N SER A 145 7.18 -38.12 -9.39
CA SER A 145 7.10 -36.83 -10.10
C SER A 145 7.96 -35.78 -9.39
N PHE A 146 8.50 -34.83 -10.16
CA PHE A 146 9.19 -33.67 -9.60
C PHE A 146 8.19 -32.66 -8.99
N GLU A 147 7.03 -32.47 -9.60
CA GLU A 147 5.96 -31.61 -9.06
C GLU A 147 4.92 -32.45 -8.29
N ASN A 148 4.39 -31.90 -7.20
CA ASN A 148 3.45 -32.56 -6.28
C ASN A 148 1.96 -32.21 -6.55
N GLU A 149 1.59 -32.01 -7.82
CA GLU A 149 0.25 -31.53 -8.21
C GLU A 149 -0.76 -32.65 -8.52
N SER A 150 -0.53 -33.87 -8.03
CA SER A 150 -1.36 -35.04 -8.36
C SER A 150 -2.82 -34.92 -7.88
N ASP A 151 -3.76 -35.35 -8.73
CA ASP A 151 -5.19 -35.44 -8.40
C ASP A 151 -5.40 -36.31 -7.15
N SER A 152 -6.21 -35.80 -6.22
CA SER A 152 -6.46 -36.29 -4.87
C SER A 152 -7.10 -37.69 -4.75
N GLY A 153 -7.09 -38.50 -5.81
CA GLY A 153 -7.79 -39.78 -5.91
C GLY A 153 -7.09 -40.97 -5.23
N ASP A 154 -5.76 -40.96 -5.08
CA ASP A 154 -5.00 -42.19 -4.80
C ASP A 154 -4.23 -42.24 -3.45
N LEU A 155 -4.39 -41.26 -2.55
CA LEU A 155 -3.67 -41.28 -1.26
C LEU A 155 -4.30 -42.23 -0.23
N HIS A 156 -3.99 -43.52 -0.36
CA HIS A 156 -4.29 -44.54 0.66
C HIS A 156 -3.26 -44.52 1.81
N ASN A 157 -3.72 -44.02 2.96
CA ASN A 157 -3.45 -44.52 4.31
C ASN A 157 -2.01 -45.02 4.63
N THR A 158 -1.06 -44.09 4.80
CA THR A 158 0.26 -44.40 5.36
C THR A 158 0.39 -43.74 6.75
N LYS A 159 0.44 -44.55 7.81
CA LYS A 159 0.73 -44.07 9.18
C LYS A 159 2.25 -43.97 9.35
N ILE A 160 2.78 -42.75 9.43
CA ILE A 160 4.21 -42.48 9.65
C ILE A 160 4.36 -41.67 10.97
N PRO A 161 4.92 -42.24 12.05
CA PRO A 161 4.96 -41.62 13.40
C PRO A 161 5.81 -40.35 13.54
N GLN A 162 6.76 -40.12 12.63
CA GLN A 162 7.68 -38.97 12.66
C GLN A 162 7.08 -37.71 11.98
N THR A 163 5.92 -37.86 11.34
CA THR A 163 5.19 -36.84 10.58
C THR A 163 4.52 -35.81 11.48
N ASP A 164 4.11 -36.19 12.69
CA ASP A 164 3.31 -35.32 13.57
C ASP A 164 4.05 -34.02 13.95
N TYR A 165 5.36 -34.11 14.20
CA TYR A 165 6.18 -32.93 14.52
C TYR A 165 6.37 -32.02 13.30
N LEU A 166 6.81 -32.57 12.16
CA LEU A 166 7.04 -31.77 10.94
C LEU A 166 5.74 -31.15 10.45
N LEU A 167 4.63 -31.88 10.53
CA LEU A 167 3.30 -31.37 10.22
C LEU A 167 2.95 -30.19 11.13
N GLY A 168 3.27 -30.29 12.43
CA GLY A 168 3.13 -29.19 13.39
C GLY A 168 3.95 -27.96 13.01
N GLU A 169 5.23 -28.14 12.69
CA GLU A 169 6.12 -27.04 12.27
C GLU A 169 5.65 -26.36 10.98
N VAL A 170 5.28 -27.14 9.96
CA VAL A 170 4.79 -26.56 8.69
C VAL A 170 3.45 -25.86 8.89
N SER A 171 2.55 -26.45 9.68
CA SER A 171 1.24 -25.85 9.95
C SER A 171 1.34 -24.51 10.67
N LYS A 172 2.31 -24.34 11.59
CA LYS A 172 2.57 -23.06 12.28
C LYS A 172 2.96 -21.94 11.32
N GLN A 173 3.64 -22.26 10.22
CA GLN A 173 4.20 -21.24 9.31
C GLN A 173 3.29 -20.89 8.13
N ARG A 174 2.11 -21.49 8.05
CA ARG A 174 1.15 -21.31 6.94
C ARG A 174 0.88 -19.84 6.58
N TYR A 175 0.80 -18.96 7.58
CA TYR A 175 0.46 -17.55 7.38
C TYR A 175 1.67 -16.62 7.44
N LEU A 176 2.89 -17.15 7.38
CA LEU A 176 4.12 -16.37 7.55
C LEU A 176 4.25 -15.23 6.53
N PHE A 177 3.84 -15.46 5.27
CA PHE A 177 3.89 -14.44 4.22
C PHE A 177 3.05 -13.20 4.55
N THR A 178 1.94 -13.34 5.29
CA THR A 178 1.08 -12.20 5.65
C THR A 178 1.85 -11.12 6.42
N LYS A 179 2.87 -11.52 7.20
CA LYS A 179 3.74 -10.65 8.00
C LYS A 179 4.77 -9.90 7.14
N PHE A 180 5.09 -10.42 5.96
CA PHE A 180 6.10 -9.88 5.02
C PHE A 180 5.53 -9.45 3.66
N SER A 181 4.20 -9.34 3.58
CA SER A 181 3.45 -9.02 2.36
C SER A 181 3.51 -7.55 1.94
N LYS A 182 4.17 -6.68 2.73
CA LYS A 182 4.17 -5.24 2.45
C LYS A 182 5.15 -4.93 1.31
N PRO A 183 4.74 -4.16 0.28
CA PRO A 183 5.56 -3.91 -0.91
C PRO A 183 6.93 -3.30 -0.60
N TYR A 184 7.00 -2.39 0.38
CA TYR A 184 8.26 -1.74 0.77
C TYR A 184 9.29 -2.70 1.38
N MET A 185 8.92 -3.93 1.77
CA MET A 185 9.86 -4.88 2.39
C MET A 185 10.79 -5.54 1.37
N LEU A 186 10.41 -5.56 0.09
CA LEU A 186 11.25 -6.03 -1.01
C LEU A 186 12.27 -5.00 -1.48
N GLU A 187 12.09 -3.73 -1.09
CA GLU A 187 12.99 -2.64 -1.48
C GLU A 187 14.38 -2.86 -0.88
N LEU A 188 15.41 -2.77 -1.72
CA LEU A 188 16.81 -3.01 -1.34
C LEU A 188 17.22 -2.16 -0.13
N VAL A 189 16.79 -0.91 -0.09
CA VAL A 189 17.09 0.02 1.01
C VAL A 189 16.50 -0.47 2.34
N TYR A 190 15.30 -1.05 2.33
CA TYR A 190 14.70 -1.65 3.53
C TYR A 190 15.50 -2.84 4.01
N LEU A 191 15.85 -3.77 3.10
CA LEU A 191 16.61 -4.97 3.43
C LEU A 191 18.01 -4.64 3.98
N ILE A 192 18.69 -3.62 3.45
CA ILE A 192 19.97 -3.13 4.00
C ILE A 192 19.79 -2.62 5.44
N ALA A 193 18.77 -1.79 5.68
CA ALA A 193 18.50 -1.23 7.00
C ALA A 193 18.06 -2.29 8.02
N ALA A 194 17.29 -3.29 7.57
CA ALA A 194 16.86 -4.43 8.35
C ALA A 194 18.05 -5.32 8.75
N LYS A 195 18.99 -5.60 7.82
CA LYS A 195 20.23 -6.32 8.12
C LYS A 195 21.04 -5.61 9.21
N ASN A 196 21.17 -4.29 9.12
CA ASN A 196 21.94 -3.52 10.10
C ASN A 196 21.31 -3.64 11.50
N ARG A 197 19.99 -3.50 11.62
CA ARG A 197 19.29 -3.72 12.89
C ARG A 197 19.35 -5.15 13.40
N TYR A 198 19.38 -6.13 12.50
CA TYR A 198 19.58 -7.53 12.89
C TYR A 198 20.97 -7.76 13.48
N LYS A 199 22.02 -7.10 12.96
CA LYS A 199 23.34 -7.12 13.59
C LYS A 199 23.33 -6.53 15.00
N ASP A 200 22.66 -5.40 15.17
CA ASP A 200 22.49 -4.76 16.49
C ASP A 200 21.71 -5.66 17.47
N PHE A 201 20.69 -6.37 16.97
CA PHE A 201 19.93 -7.33 17.76
C PHE A 201 20.78 -8.52 18.22
N LEU A 202 21.59 -9.07 17.33
CA LEU A 202 22.53 -10.14 17.67
C LEU A 202 23.60 -9.64 18.66
N PHE A 203 24.09 -8.40 18.53
CA PHE A 203 24.97 -7.80 19.54
C PHE A 203 24.30 -7.76 20.93
N ILE A 204 23.01 -7.41 21.01
CA ILE A 204 22.25 -7.46 22.27
C ILE A 204 22.22 -8.87 22.84
N LEU A 205 21.89 -9.87 22.02
CA LEU A 205 21.82 -11.27 22.47
C LEU A 205 23.16 -11.80 22.99
N GLN A 206 24.28 -11.34 22.41
CA GLN A 206 25.63 -11.72 22.83
C GLN A 206 26.08 -11.00 24.11
N ARG A 207 25.79 -9.70 24.24
CA ARG A 207 26.32 -8.85 25.33
C ARG A 207 25.40 -8.72 26.54
N PHE A 208 24.10 -8.93 26.35
CA PHE A 208 23.08 -8.73 27.38
C PHE A 208 22.13 -9.93 27.52
N PRO A 209 22.63 -11.18 27.62
CA PRO A 209 21.83 -12.40 27.59
C PRO A 209 20.81 -12.51 28.74
N ASP A 210 21.07 -11.83 29.86
CA ASP A 210 20.27 -11.87 31.09
C ASP A 210 19.45 -10.60 31.32
N SER A 211 19.48 -9.65 30.38
CA SER A 211 18.75 -8.38 30.53
C SER A 211 17.24 -8.49 30.22
N CYS A 212 16.83 -9.54 29.50
CA CYS A 212 15.44 -9.86 29.22
C CYS A 212 15.17 -11.35 29.51
N SER A 213 13.99 -11.64 30.06
CA SER A 213 13.41 -12.99 30.08
C SER A 213 13.24 -13.52 28.67
N THR A 214 12.69 -12.65 27.81
CA THR A 214 12.32 -12.96 26.44
C THR A 214 12.73 -11.81 25.52
N PHE A 215 13.35 -12.11 24.38
CA PHE A 215 13.70 -11.11 23.38
C PHE A 215 12.62 -11.05 22.31
N VAL A 216 12.05 -9.86 22.09
CA VAL A 216 10.94 -9.64 21.16
C VAL A 216 11.45 -8.96 19.90
N PRO A 217 11.58 -9.63 18.74
CA PRO A 217 12.04 -8.98 17.52
C PRO A 217 10.98 -8.05 16.90
N THR A 218 11.43 -7.02 16.17
CA THR A 218 10.59 -6.27 15.22
C THR A 218 10.47 -7.03 13.90
N SER A 219 9.49 -6.71 13.06
CA SER A 219 9.23 -7.43 11.80
C SER A 219 10.46 -7.51 10.87
N ASP A 220 11.25 -6.44 10.76
CA ASP A 220 12.50 -6.39 9.99
C ASP A 220 13.59 -7.31 10.56
N ILE A 221 13.72 -7.34 11.89
CA ILE A 221 14.65 -8.24 12.61
C ILE A 221 14.20 -9.68 12.45
N LEU A 222 12.89 -9.95 12.57
CA LEU A 222 12.31 -11.27 12.39
C LEU A 222 12.58 -11.80 10.98
N LEU A 223 12.33 -11.00 9.95
CA LEU A 223 12.60 -11.35 8.55
C LEU A 223 14.05 -11.80 8.38
N MET A 224 15.00 -11.01 8.87
CA MET A 224 16.42 -11.35 8.79
C MET A 224 16.74 -12.61 9.58
N TRP A 225 16.14 -12.78 10.75
CA TRP A 225 16.39 -13.93 11.60
C TRP A 225 15.85 -15.25 11.02
N ILE A 226 14.60 -15.28 10.53
CA ILE A 226 14.05 -16.48 9.88
C ILE A 226 14.79 -16.81 8.59
N THR A 227 15.20 -15.79 7.83
CA THR A 227 16.04 -15.94 6.65
C THR A 227 17.36 -16.59 7.05
N HIS A 228 18.01 -16.09 8.11
CA HIS A 228 19.26 -16.64 8.60
C HIS A 228 19.10 -18.11 9.05
N LYS A 229 18.05 -18.43 9.82
CA LYS A 229 17.71 -19.80 10.27
C LYS A 229 17.50 -20.76 9.08
N SER A 230 16.93 -20.28 7.97
CA SER A 230 16.73 -21.08 6.74
C SER A 230 18.04 -21.50 6.03
N TYR A 231 19.20 -21.00 6.49
CA TYR A 231 20.53 -21.47 6.09
C TYR A 231 21.27 -22.07 7.31
N PRO A 232 20.94 -23.32 7.70
CA PRO A 232 21.31 -23.87 9.01
C PRO A 232 22.81 -23.85 9.32
N THR A 233 23.65 -24.12 8.32
CA THR A 233 25.12 -24.11 8.47
C THR A 233 25.70 -22.72 8.67
N ALA A 234 25.13 -21.68 8.02
CA ALA A 234 25.54 -20.29 8.23
C ALA A 234 25.08 -19.82 9.61
N TYR A 235 23.81 -20.08 9.94
CA TYR A 235 23.24 -19.75 11.25
C TYR A 235 24.04 -20.35 12.40
N ALA A 236 24.31 -21.65 12.37
CA ALA A 236 25.06 -22.33 13.42
C ALA A 236 26.49 -21.80 13.58
N MET A 237 27.11 -21.33 12.50
CA MET A 237 28.44 -20.70 12.54
C MET A 237 28.38 -19.33 13.20
N ASP A 238 27.44 -18.49 12.75
CA ASP A 238 27.36 -17.08 13.13
C ASP A 238 26.82 -16.89 14.57
N VAL A 239 25.93 -17.76 15.06
CA VAL A 239 25.32 -17.63 16.39
C VAL A 239 25.91 -18.57 17.45
N LYS A 240 27.06 -19.19 17.19
CA LYS A 240 27.68 -20.18 18.08
C LYS A 240 27.89 -19.67 19.51
N GLU A 241 28.31 -18.42 19.67
CA GLU A 241 28.62 -17.82 20.98
C GLU A 241 27.37 -17.41 21.79
N MET A 242 26.19 -17.42 21.18
CA MET A 242 24.95 -16.85 21.72
C MET A 242 23.78 -17.84 21.69
N GLU A 243 24.07 -19.13 21.53
CA GLU A 243 23.08 -20.20 21.39
C GLU A 243 22.07 -20.24 22.55
N GLY A 244 22.51 -19.99 23.78
CA GLY A 244 21.63 -19.90 24.97
C GLY A 244 20.62 -18.76 24.87
N SER A 245 21.04 -17.58 24.42
CA SER A 245 20.18 -16.40 24.25
C SER A 245 19.19 -16.58 23.10
N THR A 246 19.58 -17.24 22.01
CA THR A 246 18.69 -17.45 20.86
C THR A 246 17.43 -18.26 21.19
N LYS A 247 17.47 -19.09 22.24
CA LYS A 247 16.30 -19.85 22.73
C LYS A 247 15.27 -18.97 23.46
N LYS A 248 15.67 -17.78 23.90
CA LYS A 248 14.81 -16.80 24.58
C LYS A 248 14.14 -15.84 23.59
N VAL A 249 14.40 -15.96 22.29
CA VAL A 249 13.81 -15.07 21.28
C VAL A 249 12.42 -15.61 20.91
N ILE A 250 11.39 -14.77 21.04
CA ILE A 250 10.02 -15.12 20.70
C ILE A 250 9.90 -15.46 19.21
N GLU A 251 9.17 -16.54 18.93
CA GLU A 251 8.86 -16.95 17.56
C GLU A 251 7.62 -16.25 17.01
N SER A 252 7.43 -16.36 15.69
CA SER A 252 6.41 -15.64 14.93
C SER A 252 4.97 -15.78 15.49
N GLU A 253 4.63 -16.93 16.08
CA GLU A 253 3.27 -17.31 16.52
C GLU A 253 3.04 -17.18 18.04
N GLU A 254 4.05 -16.81 18.81
CA GLU A 254 3.93 -16.73 20.27
C GLU A 254 3.28 -15.40 20.70
N SER A 255 2.39 -15.45 21.68
CA SER A 255 1.78 -14.24 22.25
C SER A 255 2.85 -13.43 22.98
N VAL A 256 3.03 -12.17 22.55
CA VAL A 256 4.00 -11.28 23.16
C VAL A 256 3.44 -10.68 24.45
N ASN A 257 4.18 -10.82 25.54
CA ASN A 257 3.91 -10.09 26.77
C ASN A 257 4.33 -8.62 26.61
N ASP A 258 3.45 -7.68 26.94
CA ASP A 258 3.72 -6.24 26.87
C ASP A 258 4.91 -5.83 27.77
N GLU A 259 5.13 -6.54 28.88
CA GLU A 259 6.28 -6.30 29.78
C GLU A 259 7.62 -6.67 29.12
N ASP A 260 7.68 -7.80 28.42
CA ASP A 260 8.88 -8.24 27.69
C ASP A 260 9.19 -7.27 26.54
N LEU A 261 8.15 -6.77 25.85
CA LEU A 261 8.32 -5.77 24.81
C LEU A 261 8.87 -4.45 25.36
N GLU A 262 8.35 -3.98 26.49
CA GLU A 262 8.84 -2.75 27.12
C GLU A 262 10.28 -2.91 27.65
N ALA A 263 10.62 -4.07 28.20
CA ALA A 263 12.00 -4.39 28.59
C ALA A 263 12.95 -4.37 27.38
N MET A 264 12.54 -4.96 26.24
CA MET A 264 13.32 -4.94 25.01
C MET A 264 13.50 -3.51 24.47
N LYS A 265 12.46 -2.67 24.52
CA LYS A 265 12.53 -1.25 24.14
C LYS A 265 13.56 -0.50 24.99
N GLN A 266 13.52 -0.68 26.31
CA GLN A 266 14.44 -0.04 27.23
C GLN A 266 15.89 -0.52 27.03
N LEU A 267 16.09 -1.82 26.79
CA LEU A 267 17.40 -2.38 26.51
C LEU A 267 18.00 -1.83 25.22
N TRP A 268 17.20 -1.79 24.15
CA TRP A 268 17.61 -1.20 22.86
C TRP A 268 17.95 0.28 23.00
N GLU A 269 17.11 1.06 23.69
CA GLU A 269 17.39 2.47 23.96
C GLU A 269 18.65 2.67 24.81
N ARG A 270 18.92 1.79 25.77
CA ARG A 270 20.15 1.84 26.58
C ARG A 270 21.39 1.53 25.75
N ALA A 271 21.30 0.55 24.85
CA ALA A 271 22.43 0.09 24.05
C ALA A 271 22.79 1.07 22.92
N PHE A 272 21.77 1.63 22.25
CA PHE A 272 21.97 2.39 21.01
C PHE A 272 21.45 3.82 21.05
N ASP A 273 20.74 4.22 22.12
CA ASP A 273 20.11 5.54 22.26
C ASP A 273 19.20 5.93 21.08
N GLN A 274 18.59 4.90 20.49
CA GLN A 274 17.62 4.97 19.40
C GLN A 274 16.33 4.27 19.83
N PRO A 275 15.16 4.63 19.27
CA PRO A 275 13.93 3.91 19.55
C PRO A 275 13.95 2.52 18.92
N TYR A 276 13.36 1.55 19.62
CA TYR A 276 13.30 0.19 19.12
C TYR A 276 12.37 0.06 17.91
N GLU A 277 11.15 0.59 17.98
CA GLU A 277 10.22 0.56 16.85
C GLU A 277 10.45 1.76 15.92
N LYS A 278 10.41 1.50 14.61
CA LYS A 278 10.49 2.52 13.54
C LYS A 278 9.43 2.25 12.46
N SER A 279 9.29 3.16 11.49
CA SER A 279 8.38 2.98 10.35
C SER A 279 8.61 1.65 9.62
N GLY A 280 7.53 0.91 9.34
CA GLY A 280 7.56 -0.40 8.71
C GLY A 280 8.12 -1.53 9.58
N CYS A 281 8.53 -1.25 10.82
CA CYS A 281 9.18 -2.21 11.70
C CYS A 281 8.47 -2.30 13.07
N PRO A 282 7.17 -2.65 13.11
CA PRO A 282 6.47 -2.88 14.37
C PRO A 282 7.08 -4.08 15.11
N ALA A 283 7.00 -4.06 16.43
CA ALA A 283 7.27 -5.25 17.23
C ALA A 283 6.23 -6.35 16.93
N ILE A 284 6.66 -7.61 16.94
CA ILE A 284 5.72 -8.74 16.86
C ILE A 284 4.76 -8.67 18.05
N GLY A 285 3.49 -9.04 17.84
CA GLY A 285 2.52 -9.27 18.91
C GLY A 285 2.11 -8.09 19.80
N GLY A 286 2.73 -6.91 19.68
CA GLY A 286 2.32 -5.75 20.47
C GLY A 286 0.86 -5.38 20.21
N SER A 287 0.16 -4.81 21.19
CA SER A 287 -1.29 -4.51 21.13
C SER A 287 -1.73 -3.59 19.97
N ARG A 288 -0.80 -3.12 19.13
CA ARG A 288 -1.06 -2.41 17.86
C ARG A 288 -1.05 -3.31 16.62
N GLY A 289 -0.49 -4.51 16.69
CA GLY A 289 -0.76 -5.62 15.76
C GLY A 289 -2.03 -6.40 16.11
N GLY A 290 -2.64 -6.08 17.25
CA GLY A 290 -3.87 -6.67 17.80
C GLY A 290 -5.14 -5.83 17.62
N ASP A 291 -5.18 -4.86 16.69
CA ASP A 291 -6.48 -4.39 16.14
C ASP A 291 -6.87 -5.30 14.96
N GLY A 292 -6.75 -6.63 15.15
CA GLY A 292 -7.03 -7.66 14.14
C GLY A 292 -8.47 -7.66 13.61
N LEU A 293 -9.29 -6.70 14.01
CA LEU A 293 -10.62 -6.44 13.49
C LEU A 293 -10.68 -5.24 12.53
N LYS A 294 -9.73 -4.29 12.55
CA LYS A 294 -9.76 -3.13 11.64
C LYS A 294 -8.69 -3.25 10.56
N PRO A 295 -9.07 -3.34 9.27
CA PRO A 295 -8.10 -3.33 8.18
C PRO A 295 -7.26 -2.04 8.26
N PRO A 296 -5.95 -2.09 7.90
CA PRO A 296 -5.13 -0.90 7.86
C PRO A 296 -5.83 0.15 6.99
N PRO A 297 -5.81 1.44 7.35
CA PRO A 297 -6.55 2.47 6.62
C PRO A 297 -6.01 2.69 5.19
N ILE A 298 -4.93 2.00 4.82
CA ILE A 298 -4.36 2.00 3.48
C ILE A 298 -4.22 0.57 3.01
N HIS A 299 -4.81 0.29 1.85
CA HIS A 299 -4.58 -0.96 1.15
C HIS A 299 -3.34 -0.83 0.25
N TRP A 300 -2.26 -1.50 0.66
CA TRP A 300 -1.02 -1.64 -0.11
C TRP A 300 -0.95 -3.05 -0.69
N ALA A 301 -1.59 -3.26 -1.84
CA ALA A 301 -1.44 -4.48 -2.60
C ALA A 301 -0.17 -4.41 -3.46
N ILE A 302 0.56 -5.52 -3.56
CA ILE A 302 1.63 -5.68 -4.55
C ILE A 302 0.95 -5.88 -5.91
N THR A 303 1.26 -5.02 -6.87
CA THR A 303 0.84 -5.16 -8.27
C THR A 303 2.08 -5.30 -9.13
N GLU A 304 2.19 -6.38 -9.89
CA GLU A 304 3.35 -6.61 -10.79
C GLU A 304 3.28 -5.73 -12.05
N VAL A 305 2.07 -5.30 -12.41
CA VAL A 305 1.79 -4.53 -13.62
C VAL A 305 1.03 -3.25 -13.28
N ASP A 306 1.45 -2.14 -13.89
CA ASP A 306 0.71 -0.87 -13.89
C ASP A 306 0.15 -0.60 -15.30
N ALA A 307 -1.16 -0.83 -15.45
CA ALA A 307 -1.91 -0.65 -16.70
C ALA A 307 -2.00 0.82 -17.16
N ASN A 308 -1.65 1.77 -16.28
CA ASN A 308 -1.83 3.21 -16.47
C ASN A 308 -0.57 3.93 -16.93
N THR A 309 0.58 3.24 -16.98
CA THR A 309 1.86 3.77 -17.49
C THR A 309 1.78 4.28 -18.93
N LYS A 310 0.80 3.79 -19.70
CA LYS A 310 0.49 4.25 -21.07
C LYS A 310 -0.08 5.67 -21.14
N TYR A 311 -0.63 6.20 -20.05
CA TYR A 311 -1.23 7.54 -19.98
C TYR A 311 -0.21 8.56 -19.47
N ARG A 312 0.25 9.46 -20.34
CA ARG A 312 1.39 10.34 -20.01
C ARG A 312 1.09 11.37 -18.91
N GLN A 313 -0.16 11.80 -18.80
CA GLN A 313 -0.58 12.82 -17.84
C GLN A 313 -0.96 12.25 -16.47
N LEU A 314 -1.23 10.96 -16.38
CA LEU A 314 -1.58 10.31 -15.13
C LEU A 314 -0.30 9.81 -14.45
N LEU A 315 0.02 10.34 -13.26
CA LEU A 315 1.20 9.86 -12.53
C LEU A 315 0.84 8.85 -11.44
N PRO A 316 1.68 7.80 -11.27
CA PRO A 316 1.57 6.87 -10.15
C PRO A 316 1.75 7.58 -8.81
N ARG A 317 1.07 7.04 -7.80
CA ARG A 317 1.11 7.51 -6.42
C ARG A 317 2.06 6.64 -5.63
N PHE A 318 2.90 7.27 -4.82
CA PHE A 318 3.83 6.56 -3.95
C PHE A 318 3.68 7.04 -2.52
N LEU A 319 3.32 6.13 -1.61
CA LEU A 319 3.12 6.41 -0.19
C LEU A 319 4.25 5.82 0.66
N LEU A 320 4.55 6.47 1.76
CA LEU A 320 5.48 6.00 2.78
C LEU A 320 4.88 6.19 4.18
N GLU A 321 5.23 5.31 5.10
CA GLU A 321 4.92 5.48 6.53
C GLU A 321 5.97 6.39 7.18
N VAL A 322 5.53 7.38 7.95
CA VAL A 322 6.39 8.29 8.73
C VAL A 322 6.13 8.10 10.21
N ASN A 323 7.21 7.90 10.96
CA ASN A 323 7.22 8.02 12.40
C ASN A 323 8.22 9.11 12.79
N ILE A 324 7.79 10.05 13.63
CA ILE A 324 8.69 10.96 14.33
C ILE A 324 8.60 10.70 15.83
N LEU A 325 9.75 10.39 16.42
CA LEU A 325 9.92 10.19 17.84
C LEU A 325 10.74 11.33 18.44
N VAL A 326 10.41 11.70 19.67
CA VAL A 326 11.04 12.82 20.37
C VAL A 326 11.44 12.39 21.79
N LYS A 327 12.64 12.80 22.21
CA LYS A 327 13.20 12.58 23.55
C LYS A 327 13.79 13.89 24.07
N SER A 328 13.60 14.23 25.34
CA SER A 328 14.23 15.44 25.91
C SER A 328 15.74 15.22 26.05
N THR A 329 16.54 16.25 25.79
CA THR A 329 17.94 16.25 26.23
C THR A 329 18.01 16.57 27.72
N PRO A 330 18.96 15.98 28.47
CA PRO A 330 19.28 16.43 29.81
C PRO A 330 19.85 17.85 29.72
N VAL A 331 19.20 18.81 30.37
CA VAL A 331 19.56 20.24 30.28
C VAL A 331 20.85 20.51 31.04
N THR A 332 21.88 21.00 30.36
CA THR A 332 22.97 21.76 30.99
C THR A 332 22.40 23.13 31.41
N LYS A 333 22.29 23.33 32.73
CA LYS A 333 21.83 24.55 33.45
C LYS A 333 21.82 25.83 32.61
N THR A 334 20.75 26.11 31.87
CA THR A 334 20.48 27.45 31.32
C THR A 334 18.97 27.74 31.32
N LEU A 335 18.66 28.91 31.90
CA LEU A 335 17.40 29.59 32.18
C LEU A 335 16.07 28.80 32.07
N GLN A 336 15.37 28.79 33.20
CA GLN A 336 13.93 28.53 33.34
C GLN A 336 13.11 29.37 32.36
N THR A 337 12.94 28.92 31.13
CA THR A 337 11.86 29.38 30.24
C THR A 337 10.61 28.57 30.53
N ASN A 338 9.45 29.22 30.66
CA ASN A 338 8.15 28.61 30.91
C ASN A 338 7.83 27.48 29.91
N LYS A 339 8.03 26.22 30.31
CA LYS A 339 7.73 25.02 29.50
C LYS A 339 6.26 24.95 29.04
N SER A 340 5.34 25.63 29.72
CA SER A 340 3.90 25.64 29.43
C SER A 340 3.52 26.43 28.17
N GLU A 341 4.39 27.32 27.68
CA GLU A 341 4.10 28.17 26.51
C GLU A 341 4.75 27.65 25.22
N GLU A 342 5.58 26.62 25.29
CA GLU A 342 6.33 26.05 24.17
C GLU A 342 5.70 24.75 23.66
N PHE A 343 5.66 24.60 22.34
CA PHE A 343 5.17 23.40 21.67
C PHE A 343 5.99 23.10 20.42
N LEU A 344 6.08 21.82 20.08
CA LEU A 344 6.60 21.37 18.80
C LEU A 344 5.47 21.37 17.78
N ARG A 345 5.75 21.90 16.60
CA ARG A 345 4.87 21.85 15.44
C ARG A 345 5.50 21.02 14.34
N PHE A 346 4.75 20.05 13.83
CA PHE A 346 5.13 19.20 12.72
C PHE A 346 4.34 19.62 11.48
N GLN A 347 5.04 19.87 10.37
CA GLN A 347 4.48 20.34 9.11
C GLN A 347 5.15 19.67 7.92
N LEU A 348 4.36 19.29 6.92
CA LEU A 348 4.89 18.82 5.65
C LEU A 348 5.49 19.96 4.84
N LEU A 349 6.54 19.69 4.08
CA LEU A 349 7.24 20.71 3.29
C LEU A 349 6.51 21.07 2.00
N ARG A 350 5.84 20.09 1.39
CA ARG A 350 4.98 20.23 0.23
C ARG A 350 3.72 19.41 0.44
N CYS A 351 2.68 19.78 -0.31
CA CYS A 351 1.39 19.14 -0.29
C CYS A 351 0.71 19.16 1.09
N HIS A 352 -0.60 19.31 1.10
CA HIS A 352 -1.37 19.34 2.34
C HIS A 352 -0.85 20.32 3.44
N ARG A 353 -0.45 21.55 3.05
CA ARG A 353 0.20 22.55 3.95
C ARG A 353 -0.66 23.00 5.13
N ASP A 354 -1.97 22.75 5.07
CA ASP A 354 -2.90 23.06 6.15
C ASP A 354 -2.72 22.15 7.38
N LEU A 355 -2.17 20.94 7.19
CA LEU A 355 -1.94 20.01 8.30
C LEU A 355 -0.83 20.51 9.22
N LYS A 356 -1.20 20.76 10.48
CA LYS A 356 -0.30 21.20 11.55
C LYS A 356 -0.55 20.36 12.79
N ILE A 357 0.35 19.44 13.08
CA ILE A 357 0.30 18.65 14.31
C ILE A 357 1.08 19.44 15.37
N ASN A 358 0.45 19.76 16.50
CA ASN A 358 1.08 20.52 17.59
C ASN A 358 1.11 19.66 18.85
N ASN A 359 2.29 19.50 19.44
CA ASN A 359 2.47 18.76 20.68
C ASN A 359 3.18 19.65 21.72
N PRO A 360 2.62 19.85 22.94
CA PRO A 360 3.27 20.61 24.00
C PRO A 360 4.64 20.02 24.35
N VAL A 361 5.66 20.87 24.57
CA VAL A 361 6.99 20.37 24.98
C VAL A 361 6.92 19.66 26.34
N SER A 362 5.97 20.05 27.20
CA SER A 362 5.71 19.39 28.48
C SER A 362 5.27 17.93 28.38
N SER A 363 4.81 17.45 27.22
CA SER A 363 4.43 16.04 27.03
C SER A 363 5.61 15.13 26.68
N ILE A 364 6.80 15.68 26.42
CA ILE A 364 8.00 14.92 26.03
C ILE A 364 8.63 14.31 27.29
N PRO A 365 8.78 12.98 27.38
CA PRO A 365 9.47 12.34 28.50
C PRO A 365 10.97 12.66 28.50
N SER A 366 11.56 12.67 29.69
CA SER A 366 12.98 12.99 29.87
C SER A 366 13.93 11.82 29.59
N ASN A 367 13.42 10.59 29.66
CA ASN A 367 14.22 9.38 29.73
C ASN A 367 13.98 8.37 28.59
N SER A 368 12.91 8.51 27.81
CA SER A 368 12.57 7.57 26.72
C SER A 368 12.17 8.27 25.43
N TRP A 369 12.20 7.54 24.31
CA TRP A 369 11.68 8.06 23.04
C TRP A 369 10.15 7.94 22.99
N ARG A 370 9.48 9.06 22.70
CA ARG A 370 8.02 9.09 22.52
C ARG A 370 7.64 9.36 21.08
N LYS A 371 6.82 8.49 20.49
CA LYS A 371 6.22 8.71 19.17
C LYS A 371 5.23 9.88 19.23
N MET A 372 5.51 10.91 18.44
CA MET A 372 4.71 12.15 18.37
C MET A 372 3.94 12.30 17.06
N VAL A 373 4.42 11.64 15.99
CA VAL A 373 3.76 11.60 14.70
C VAL A 373 3.77 10.17 14.19
N HIS A 374 2.61 9.70 13.74
CA HIS A 374 2.44 8.44 12.99
C HIS A 374 1.44 8.71 11.86
N LEU A 375 1.93 8.72 10.64
CA LEU A 375 1.12 9.00 9.46
C LEU A 375 1.65 8.26 8.24
N TYR A 376 0.83 8.18 7.20
CA TYR A 376 1.26 7.88 5.86
C TYR A 376 1.18 9.14 5.02
N CYS A 377 2.12 9.33 4.12
CA CYS A 377 2.05 10.45 3.18
C CYS A 377 2.66 10.12 1.84
N GLU A 378 2.31 10.91 0.83
CA GLU A 378 2.93 10.81 -0.48
C GLU A 378 4.37 11.26 -0.44
N PHE A 379 5.22 10.55 -1.19
CA PHE A 379 6.61 10.91 -1.39
C PHE A 379 6.76 12.33 -1.97
N GLY A 380 5.74 12.80 -2.71
CA GLY A 380 5.62 14.18 -3.21
C GLY A 380 5.65 15.26 -2.13
N THR A 381 5.35 14.93 -0.87
CA THR A 381 5.41 15.89 0.27
C THR A 381 6.84 16.33 0.62
N LYS A 382 7.86 15.66 0.07
CA LYS A 382 9.32 15.94 0.16
C LYS A 382 9.97 15.83 1.54
N GLY A 383 9.25 16.04 2.62
CA GLY A 383 9.79 15.97 3.97
C GLY A 383 8.86 16.55 5.01
N MET A 384 9.36 16.59 6.24
CA MET A 384 8.68 17.20 7.38
C MET A 384 9.60 18.17 8.12
N ALA A 385 9.09 19.36 8.41
CA ALA A 385 9.70 20.32 9.31
C ALA A 385 9.16 20.10 10.74
N VAL A 386 10.08 20.13 11.71
CA VAL A 386 9.77 20.16 13.14
C VAL A 386 10.22 21.50 13.69
N GLU A 387 9.25 22.32 14.11
CA GLU A 387 9.47 23.66 14.60
C GLU A 387 9.22 23.75 16.10
N LEU A 388 10.16 24.33 16.85
CA LEU A 388 9.89 24.78 18.22
C LEU A 388 9.22 26.15 18.16
N ARG A 389 8.03 26.25 18.75
CA ARG A 389 7.23 27.49 18.75
C ARG A 389 6.85 27.88 20.17
N ARG A 390 6.77 29.20 20.39
CA ARG A 390 6.24 29.79 21.62
C ARG A 390 4.93 30.49 21.34
N LYS A 391 3.91 30.27 22.18
CA LYS A 391 2.64 31.00 22.10
C LYS A 391 2.88 32.51 22.34
N GLY A 392 2.18 33.36 21.59
CA GLY A 392 2.16 34.80 21.88
C GLY A 392 1.45 35.08 23.21
N GLY A 393 1.80 36.19 23.86
CA GLY A 393 1.11 36.65 25.07
C GLY A 393 -0.36 37.03 24.81
N PHE A 394 -1.09 37.37 25.87
CA PHE A 394 -2.56 37.58 25.90
C PHE A 394 -3.13 38.48 24.79
N CYS A 395 -2.33 39.39 24.21
CA CYS A 395 -2.74 40.35 23.19
C CYS A 395 -2.27 40.04 21.76
N VAL A 396 -1.44 39.02 21.51
CA VAL A 396 -0.93 38.69 20.17
C VAL A 396 -1.47 37.33 19.73
N LYS A 397 -2.44 37.33 18.82
CA LYS A 397 -2.90 36.11 18.15
C LYS A 397 -1.76 35.55 17.28
N GLY A 398 -1.09 34.50 17.75
CA GLY A 398 -0.05 33.83 16.97
C GLY A 398 0.92 33.03 17.82
N SER A 399 1.92 32.46 17.16
CA SER A 399 3.07 31.83 17.81
C SER A 399 4.34 32.24 17.07
N LYS A 400 5.43 32.46 17.79
CA LYS A 400 6.74 32.77 17.19
C LYS A 400 7.56 31.48 17.07
N ARG A 401 8.19 31.26 15.91
CA ARG A 401 9.14 30.16 15.72
C ARG A 401 10.46 30.52 16.41
N ALA A 402 10.91 29.66 17.31
CA ALA A 402 12.18 29.80 18.03
C ALA A 402 13.32 29.08 17.30
N ASP A 403 13.05 27.85 16.84
CA ASP A 403 14.02 27.02 16.13
C ASP A 403 13.30 25.99 15.24
N TYR A 404 14.00 25.35 14.31
CA TYR A 404 13.44 24.28 13.49
C TYR A 404 14.51 23.32 12.92
N LYS A 405 14.08 22.10 12.63
CA LYS A 405 14.85 21.11 11.86
C LYS A 405 13.97 20.52 10.78
N THR A 406 14.56 20.22 9.62
CA THR A 406 13.87 19.60 8.49
C THR A 406 14.42 18.20 8.26
N PHE A 407 13.53 17.27 7.94
CA PHE A 407 13.84 15.89 7.57
C PHE A 407 13.34 15.64 6.16
N MET A 408 14.27 15.47 5.22
CA MET A 408 13.95 15.24 3.80
C MET A 408 13.81 13.74 3.53
N TRP A 409 12.78 13.33 2.79
CA TRP A 409 12.58 11.91 2.45
C TRP A 409 13.77 11.33 1.67
N ASN A 410 14.34 12.10 0.74
CA ASN A 410 15.51 11.69 -0.04
C ASN A 410 16.79 11.51 0.81
N GLU A 411 16.93 12.23 1.92
CA GLU A 411 18.07 12.06 2.82
C GLU A 411 17.88 10.80 3.67
N LEU A 412 16.66 10.58 4.17
CA LEU A 412 16.28 9.36 4.89
C LEU A 412 16.49 8.10 4.04
N LEU A 413 16.10 8.10 2.76
CA LEU A 413 16.31 6.95 1.87
C LEU A 413 17.79 6.65 1.57
N ARG A 414 18.68 7.62 1.75
CA ARG A 414 20.13 7.41 1.61
C ARG A 414 20.80 7.04 2.93
N ALA A 415 20.11 7.21 4.05
CA ALA A 415 20.63 6.87 5.36
C ALA A 415 20.68 5.34 5.54
N PRO A 416 21.78 4.76 6.08
CA PRO A 416 21.95 3.31 6.21
C PRO A 416 20.86 2.57 7.01
N SER A 417 20.14 3.29 7.88
CA SER A 417 19.08 2.77 8.75
C SER A 417 17.68 3.25 8.35
N ILE A 418 17.57 4.08 7.31
CA ILE A 418 16.36 4.84 6.95
C ILE A 418 15.85 5.70 8.13
N THR A 419 16.80 6.22 8.91
CA THR A 419 16.53 7.12 10.04
C THR A 419 17.47 8.31 9.98
N LEU A 420 17.00 9.46 10.47
CA LEU A 420 17.79 10.66 10.67
C LEU A 420 17.51 11.22 12.06
N ASP A 421 18.57 11.59 12.76
CA ASP A 421 18.49 12.30 14.02
C ASP A 421 18.60 13.81 13.83
N GLY A 422 18.11 14.54 14.82
CA GLY A 422 18.23 15.99 14.88
C GLY A 422 17.95 16.51 16.27
N VAL A 423 18.35 17.76 16.51
CA VAL A 423 18.07 18.47 17.76
C VAL A 423 17.38 19.77 17.40
N VAL A 424 16.32 20.12 18.15
CA VAL A 424 15.63 21.41 18.04
C VAL A 424 15.64 22.10 19.40
N GLY A 425 16.03 23.37 19.40
CA GLY A 425 16.09 24.25 20.57
C GLY A 425 17.08 23.82 21.63
N GLY A 426 18.07 22.97 21.29
CA GLY A 426 19.02 22.38 22.23
C GLY A 426 18.39 21.48 23.32
N ARG A 427 17.10 21.15 23.18
CA ARG A 427 16.28 20.54 24.24
C ARG A 427 15.52 19.30 23.79
N ALA A 428 15.16 19.22 22.51
CA ALA A 428 14.40 18.11 21.96
C ALA A 428 15.26 17.37 20.94
N ARG A 429 15.62 16.12 21.24
CA ARG A 429 16.15 15.18 20.26
C ARG A 429 14.99 14.59 19.49
N ILE A 430 15.18 14.50 18.19
CA ILE A 430 14.18 14.05 17.24
C ILE A 430 14.82 12.93 16.43
N LEU A 431 14.06 11.86 16.22
CA LEU A 431 14.41 10.81 15.28
C LEU A 431 13.23 10.64 14.32
N ALA A 432 13.52 10.84 13.04
CA ALA A 432 12.59 10.58 11.96
C ALA A 432 12.94 9.23 11.32
N SER A 433 11.92 8.44 11.01
CA SER A 433 12.06 7.20 10.25
C SER A 433 10.98 7.10 9.17
N ILE A 434 11.30 6.46 8.05
CA ILE A 434 10.33 6.18 6.99
C ILE A 434 10.41 4.74 6.48
N THR A 435 9.34 4.25 5.86
CA THR A 435 9.45 3.12 4.92
C THR A 435 9.94 3.63 3.57
N PRO A 436 10.54 2.77 2.73
CA PRO A 436 10.61 3.07 1.31
C PRO A 436 9.22 3.38 0.72
N PRO A 437 9.16 4.30 -0.26
CA PRO A 437 7.92 4.62 -0.93
C PRO A 437 7.41 3.42 -1.75
N ALA A 438 6.15 3.03 -1.53
CA ALA A 438 5.49 1.97 -2.27
C ALA A 438 4.33 2.53 -3.09
N GLN A 439 4.05 1.91 -4.24
CA GLN A 439 2.94 2.32 -5.08
C GLN A 439 1.61 2.17 -4.34
N ALA A 440 0.76 3.19 -4.46
CA ALA A 440 -0.55 3.25 -3.83
C ALA A 440 -1.65 3.30 -4.90
N PRO A 441 -2.91 2.96 -4.54
CA PRO A 441 -4.05 3.06 -5.45
C PRO A 441 -4.14 4.45 -6.09
N TYR A 442 -4.48 4.52 -7.37
CA TYR A 442 -4.78 5.76 -8.06
C TYR A 442 -6.04 6.41 -7.48
N LEU A 443 -6.07 7.73 -7.43
CA LEU A 443 -7.24 8.53 -7.02
C LEU A 443 -7.58 9.52 -8.13
N LEU A 444 -8.82 9.45 -8.63
CA LEU A 444 -9.33 10.37 -9.63
C LEU A 444 -10.69 10.94 -9.22
N LYS A 445 -10.87 12.25 -9.40
CA LYS A 445 -12.15 12.93 -9.18
C LYS A 445 -12.53 13.75 -10.40
N CYS A 446 -13.81 13.78 -10.73
CA CYS A 446 -14.31 14.52 -11.88
C CYS A 446 -15.01 15.80 -11.44
N VAL A 447 -14.59 16.94 -11.99
CA VAL A 447 -15.19 18.24 -11.72
C VAL A 447 -15.97 18.75 -12.94
N PRO A 448 -17.16 19.37 -12.74
CA PRO A 448 -17.89 20.03 -13.81
C PRO A 448 -17.05 21.05 -14.56
N ASP A 449 -17.23 21.13 -15.87
CA ASP A 449 -16.64 22.16 -16.70
C ASP A 449 -17.65 22.66 -17.76
N ARG A 450 -17.23 23.62 -18.58
CA ARG A 450 -18.06 24.22 -19.63
C ARG A 450 -18.45 23.20 -20.71
N VAL A 451 -19.62 23.45 -21.31
CA VAL A 451 -20.12 22.67 -22.45
C VAL A 451 -19.15 22.80 -23.62
N THR A 452 -18.91 21.70 -24.35
CA THR A 452 -18.15 21.73 -25.60
C THR A 452 -19.02 21.40 -26.82
N ASP A 453 -18.55 21.85 -27.98
CA ASP A 453 -19.05 21.46 -29.29
C ASP A 453 -18.44 20.12 -29.76
N ASP A 454 -18.86 19.59 -30.90
CA ASP A 454 -18.39 18.31 -31.45
C ASP A 454 -16.86 18.28 -31.65
N SER A 455 -16.24 19.43 -31.97
CA SER A 455 -14.78 19.56 -32.12
C SER A 455 -14.02 19.49 -30.78
N GLY A 456 -14.73 19.59 -29.66
CA GLY A 456 -14.18 19.63 -28.31
C GLY A 456 -13.85 21.05 -27.83
N ALA A 457 -14.19 22.09 -28.59
CA ALA A 457 -14.01 23.47 -28.15
C ALA A 457 -15.15 23.88 -27.22
N MET A 458 -14.84 24.61 -26.14
CA MET A 458 -15.88 25.13 -25.25
C MET A 458 -16.82 26.08 -26.01
N VAL A 459 -18.13 25.91 -25.81
CA VAL A 459 -19.15 26.76 -26.44
C VAL A 459 -19.02 28.16 -25.84
N SER A 460 -18.62 29.13 -26.67
CA SER A 460 -18.40 30.51 -26.22
C SER A 460 -18.29 31.48 -27.38
N GLU A 461 -18.62 32.75 -27.13
CA GLU A 461 -18.41 33.82 -28.11
C GLU A 461 -16.93 33.97 -28.51
N VAL A 462 -16.00 33.67 -27.60
CA VAL A 462 -14.55 33.73 -27.88
C VAL A 462 -14.18 32.72 -28.95
N VAL A 463 -14.61 31.45 -28.81
CA VAL A 463 -14.34 30.41 -29.81
C VAL A 463 -15.04 30.73 -31.14
N LEU A 464 -16.27 31.25 -31.10
CA LEU A 464 -16.96 31.72 -32.31
C LEU A 464 -16.15 32.79 -33.06
N LYS A 465 -15.63 33.80 -32.37
CA LYS A 465 -14.79 34.86 -32.96
C LYS A 465 -13.50 34.28 -33.55
N MET A 466 -12.83 33.39 -32.82
CA MET A 466 -11.60 32.73 -33.28
C MET A 466 -11.83 31.88 -34.54
N ASN A 467 -12.99 31.23 -34.63
CA ASN A 467 -13.38 30.38 -35.76
C ASN A 467 -14.09 31.16 -36.88
N GLN A 468 -13.85 32.47 -37.02
CA GLN A 468 -14.44 33.31 -38.07
C GLN A 468 -15.98 33.23 -38.10
N TYR A 469 -16.61 33.15 -36.92
CA TYR A 469 -18.05 33.03 -36.72
C TYR A 469 -18.70 31.79 -37.35
N ARG A 470 -17.91 30.74 -37.62
CA ARG A 470 -18.46 29.42 -37.96
C ARG A 470 -19.25 28.88 -36.76
N PRO A 471 -20.51 28.44 -36.95
CA PRO A 471 -21.33 27.95 -35.84
C PRO A 471 -20.70 26.75 -35.12
N GLN A 472 -20.85 26.72 -33.80
CA GLN A 472 -20.42 25.60 -32.97
C GLN A 472 -21.51 24.53 -32.90
N GLU A 473 -21.28 23.39 -33.54
CA GLU A 473 -22.20 22.25 -33.65
C GLU A 473 -22.07 21.28 -32.48
N GLY A 474 -23.19 20.77 -31.98
CA GLY A 474 -23.21 19.77 -30.91
C GLY A 474 -23.11 20.36 -29.51
N ARG A 475 -23.68 19.68 -28.52
CA ARG A 475 -23.65 20.06 -27.11
C ARG A 475 -23.24 18.86 -26.28
N TRP A 476 -22.11 19.00 -25.60
CA TRP A 476 -21.52 17.98 -24.74
C TRP A 476 -21.34 18.52 -23.33
N LEU A 477 -21.81 17.78 -22.33
CA LEU A 477 -21.43 18.03 -20.95
C LEU A 477 -19.98 17.58 -20.77
N SER A 478 -19.14 18.44 -20.21
CA SER A 478 -17.72 18.14 -20.01
C SER A 478 -17.38 18.04 -18.52
N ARG A 479 -16.50 17.10 -18.18
CA ARG A 479 -15.92 16.98 -16.84
C ARG A 479 -14.40 16.91 -16.96
N THR A 480 -13.72 17.66 -16.11
CA THR A 480 -12.26 17.62 -15.98
C THR A 480 -11.92 16.57 -14.93
N VAL A 481 -11.07 15.61 -15.28
CA VAL A 481 -10.61 14.57 -14.35
C VAL A 481 -9.31 15.02 -13.72
N LEU A 482 -9.32 15.13 -12.39
CA LEU A 482 -8.18 15.52 -11.58
C LEU A 482 -7.61 14.31 -10.87
N ASP A 483 -6.27 14.20 -10.82
CA ASP A 483 -5.59 13.24 -9.97
C ASP A 483 -5.55 13.67 -8.49
N HIS A 484 -4.92 12.84 -7.66
CA HIS A 484 -4.65 13.09 -6.23
C HIS A 484 -3.99 14.47 -5.95
N ALA A 485 -3.17 14.97 -6.87
CA ALA A 485 -2.47 16.24 -6.76
C ALA A 485 -3.26 17.41 -7.38
N GLY A 486 -4.49 17.17 -7.85
CA GLY A 486 -5.33 18.19 -8.48
C GLY A 486 -4.91 18.54 -9.91
N ARG A 487 -4.12 17.71 -10.58
CA ARG A 487 -3.70 17.92 -11.97
C ARG A 487 -4.69 17.32 -12.93
N GLU A 488 -4.94 18.03 -14.02
CA GLU A 488 -5.78 17.55 -15.12
C GLU A 488 -5.12 16.36 -15.82
N CYS A 489 -5.81 15.24 -15.91
CA CYS A 489 -5.29 14.03 -16.54
C CYS A 489 -6.15 13.59 -17.73
N PHE A 490 -7.47 13.78 -17.63
CA PHE A 490 -8.43 13.42 -18.67
C PHE A 490 -9.56 14.44 -18.75
N VAL A 491 -10.27 14.42 -19.88
CA VAL A 491 -11.55 15.11 -20.07
C VAL A 491 -12.62 14.09 -20.44
N ILE A 492 -13.70 14.06 -19.66
CA ILE A 492 -14.89 13.26 -19.95
C ILE A 492 -15.87 14.15 -20.71
N ARG A 493 -16.44 13.65 -21.80
CA ARG A 493 -17.47 14.34 -22.57
C ARG A 493 -18.69 13.44 -22.72
N MET A 494 -19.88 13.96 -22.46
CA MET A 494 -21.15 13.25 -22.60
C MET A 494 -22.02 13.96 -23.64
N ARG A 495 -22.39 13.28 -24.72
CA ARG A 495 -23.18 13.89 -25.80
C ARG A 495 -24.62 14.11 -25.37
N VAL A 496 -25.13 15.31 -25.59
CA VAL A 496 -26.47 15.74 -25.17
C VAL A 496 -27.30 16.25 -26.33
N GLY A 497 -26.76 17.17 -27.12
CA GLY A 497 -27.49 17.85 -28.19
C GLY A 497 -26.74 17.88 -29.51
N GLY A 498 -27.48 17.96 -30.61
CA GLY A 498 -26.99 18.18 -31.95
C GLY A 498 -27.37 19.56 -32.47
N GLY A 499 -26.81 19.94 -33.62
CA GLY A 499 -27.04 21.23 -34.25
C GLY A 499 -26.30 22.38 -33.56
N PHE A 500 -26.53 23.60 -34.04
CA PHE A 500 -25.86 24.81 -33.56
C PHE A 500 -26.86 25.88 -33.14
N TRP A 501 -26.38 26.81 -32.31
CA TRP A 501 -27.17 27.97 -31.91
C TRP A 501 -26.94 29.14 -32.88
N ARG A 502 -28.04 29.80 -33.28
CA ARG A 502 -28.01 31.05 -34.04
C ARG A 502 -29.15 31.96 -33.58
N ARG A 503 -28.85 33.23 -33.33
CA ARG A 503 -29.83 34.22 -32.84
C ARG A 503 -31.09 34.23 -33.72
N GLY A 504 -32.25 33.92 -33.13
CA GLY A 504 -33.57 34.04 -33.74
C GLY A 504 -33.99 32.97 -34.76
N THR A 505 -33.15 31.97 -35.08
CA THR A 505 -33.47 30.99 -36.13
C THR A 505 -33.23 29.54 -35.72
N ASN A 506 -32.11 29.23 -35.06
CA ASN A 506 -31.73 27.84 -34.75
C ASN A 506 -31.41 27.67 -33.27
N LYS A 507 -31.94 26.59 -32.68
CA LYS A 507 -31.62 26.14 -31.32
C LYS A 507 -31.13 24.69 -31.39
N PRO A 508 -30.10 24.31 -30.60
CA PRO A 508 -29.69 22.91 -30.49
C PRO A 508 -30.85 22.04 -29.99
N THR A 509 -30.90 20.79 -30.45
CA THR A 509 -31.94 19.81 -30.07
C THR A 509 -31.31 18.56 -29.47
N VAL A 510 -32.07 17.84 -28.63
CA VAL A 510 -31.61 16.59 -28.02
C VAL A 510 -31.29 15.55 -29.10
N VAL A 511 -30.15 14.87 -28.97
CA VAL A 511 -29.80 13.74 -29.87
C VAL A 511 -30.61 12.50 -29.53
N LYS A 512 -30.71 11.58 -30.49
CA LYS A 512 -31.36 10.28 -30.25
C LYS A 512 -30.65 9.53 -29.13
N TRP A 513 -31.40 8.66 -28.44
CA TRP A 513 -30.89 7.87 -27.32
C TRP A 513 -29.59 7.13 -27.65
N GLU A 514 -29.54 6.46 -28.80
CA GLU A 514 -28.39 5.70 -29.29
C GLU A 514 -27.12 6.55 -29.51
N ASP A 515 -27.27 7.86 -29.69
CA ASP A 515 -26.17 8.79 -29.95
C ASP A 515 -25.66 9.47 -28.66
N ARG A 516 -26.27 9.20 -27.49
CA ARG A 516 -25.89 9.79 -26.18
C ARG A 516 -24.65 9.10 -25.59
N CYS A 517 -23.56 9.09 -26.35
CA CYS A 517 -22.31 8.44 -25.96
C CYS A 517 -21.48 9.24 -24.93
N VAL A 518 -20.53 8.56 -24.31
CA VAL A 518 -19.49 9.12 -23.42
C VAL A 518 -18.14 8.93 -24.08
N GLU A 519 -17.28 9.95 -24.04
CA GLU A 519 -15.88 9.91 -24.45
C GLU A 519 -14.96 10.23 -23.28
N ILE A 520 -13.87 9.48 -23.13
CA ILE A 520 -12.73 9.81 -22.27
C ILE A 520 -11.58 10.23 -23.17
N ARG A 521 -11.05 11.43 -22.93
CA ARG A 521 -9.93 12.00 -23.70
C ARG A 521 -8.71 12.16 -22.82
N GLU A 522 -7.56 11.68 -23.27
CA GLU A 522 -6.29 11.80 -22.54
C GLU A 522 -5.69 13.19 -22.74
N GLY A 523 -5.44 13.90 -21.63
CA GLY A 523 -4.77 15.19 -21.68
C GLY A 523 -5.41 16.26 -20.80
N THR A 524 -4.81 17.44 -20.87
CA THR A 524 -5.28 18.68 -20.24
C THR A 524 -6.03 19.55 -21.24
N TRP A 525 -6.78 20.53 -20.75
CA TRP A 525 -7.39 21.53 -21.63
C TRP A 525 -6.32 22.38 -22.32
N SER A 526 -6.53 22.66 -23.61
CA SER A 526 -5.78 23.67 -24.34
C SER A 526 -6.48 25.02 -24.21
N TYR A 527 -6.10 25.82 -23.23
CA TYR A 527 -6.73 27.12 -22.96
C TYR A 527 -6.33 28.17 -23.99
N VAL A 528 -7.32 28.91 -24.48
CA VAL A 528 -7.15 29.98 -25.48
C VAL A 528 -7.43 31.36 -24.91
N ALA A 529 -8.30 31.47 -23.90
CA ALA A 529 -8.59 32.74 -23.21
C ALA A 529 -9.19 32.49 -21.82
N GLY A 530 -8.48 32.88 -20.76
CA GLY A 530 -8.94 32.66 -19.38
C GLY A 530 -9.28 31.19 -19.14
N SER A 531 -10.53 30.90 -18.76
CA SER A 531 -11.03 29.53 -18.53
C SER A 531 -11.65 28.88 -19.78
N ILE A 532 -11.47 29.44 -20.97
CA ILE A 532 -12.02 28.92 -22.24
C ILE A 532 -10.93 28.15 -22.96
N GLY A 533 -11.22 26.91 -23.35
CA GLY A 533 -10.25 26.04 -24.02
C GLY A 533 -10.89 24.99 -24.93
N LYS A 534 -10.02 24.12 -25.46
CA LYS A 534 -10.38 22.96 -26.26
C LYS A 534 -9.95 21.68 -25.54
N ALA A 535 -10.81 20.67 -25.53
CA ALA A 535 -10.52 19.35 -24.98
C ALA A 535 -9.41 18.67 -25.81
N PRO A 536 -8.65 17.73 -25.22
CA PRO A 536 -7.65 16.96 -25.95
C PRO A 536 -8.25 16.26 -27.18
N GLU A 537 -7.41 15.99 -28.19
CA GLU A 537 -7.86 15.33 -29.42
C GLU A 537 -7.89 13.80 -29.30
N LYS A 538 -7.00 13.23 -28.47
CA LYS A 538 -6.85 11.78 -28.28
C LYS A 538 -8.00 11.22 -27.44
N VAL A 539 -8.97 10.59 -28.10
CA VAL A 539 -10.01 9.76 -27.46
C VAL A 539 -9.40 8.40 -27.12
N ILE A 540 -9.45 8.01 -25.84
CA ILE A 540 -8.87 6.74 -25.35
C ILE A 540 -9.91 5.69 -25.04
N ALA A 541 -11.15 6.10 -24.72
CA ALA A 541 -12.24 5.17 -24.48
C ALA A 541 -13.59 5.83 -24.71
N THR A 542 -14.59 5.02 -25.08
CA THR A 542 -15.96 5.45 -25.30
C THR A 542 -16.96 4.47 -24.70
N ALA A 543 -18.10 4.98 -24.21
CA ALA A 543 -19.26 4.18 -23.87
C ALA A 543 -20.45 4.58 -24.73
N THR A 544 -21.12 3.59 -25.34
CA THR A 544 -22.30 3.80 -26.19
C THR A 544 -23.50 3.09 -25.59
N PRO A 545 -24.65 3.75 -25.42
CA PRO A 545 -25.85 3.10 -24.91
C PRO A 545 -26.40 2.12 -25.94
N LYS A 546 -26.94 0.99 -25.46
CA LYS A 546 -27.62 -0.03 -26.26
C LYS A 546 -29.03 -0.24 -25.73
N LYS A 547 -29.88 -0.90 -26.53
CA LYS A 547 -31.20 -1.33 -26.05
C LYS A 547 -31.01 -2.40 -24.97
N PRO A 548 -31.58 -2.23 -23.77
CA PRO A 548 -31.42 -3.21 -22.71
C PRO A 548 -32.15 -4.51 -23.03
N SER A 549 -31.62 -5.63 -22.54
CA SER A 549 -32.27 -6.94 -22.58
C SER A 549 -33.36 -7.05 -21.50
N GLN A 550 -34.23 -8.07 -21.59
CA GLN A 550 -35.37 -8.24 -20.68
C GLN A 550 -34.92 -8.29 -19.21
N GLY A 551 -35.44 -7.37 -18.38
CA GLY A 551 -35.12 -7.26 -16.95
C GLY A 551 -34.06 -6.23 -16.56
N TRP A 552 -33.38 -5.61 -17.54
CA TRP A 552 -32.41 -4.53 -17.32
C TRP A 552 -32.99 -3.17 -17.75
N HIS A 553 -32.57 -2.10 -17.06
CA HIS A 553 -33.06 -0.74 -17.35
C HIS A 553 -32.09 0.02 -18.26
N ALA A 554 -30.79 -0.20 -18.11
CA ALA A 554 -29.76 0.40 -18.97
C ALA A 554 -28.69 -0.62 -19.37
N LEU A 555 -28.16 -0.48 -20.58
CA LEU A 555 -27.06 -1.24 -21.13
C LEU A 555 -26.07 -0.31 -21.84
N TRP A 556 -24.79 -0.42 -21.50
CA TRP A 556 -23.71 0.32 -22.14
C TRP A 556 -22.66 -0.62 -22.70
N SER A 557 -22.20 -0.36 -23.92
CA SER A 557 -21.07 -1.06 -24.53
C SER A 557 -19.84 -0.15 -24.48
N PHE A 558 -18.76 -0.64 -23.85
CA PHE A 558 -17.50 0.07 -23.68
C PHE A 558 -16.51 -0.35 -24.77
N SER A 559 -15.75 0.62 -25.29
CA SER A 559 -14.64 0.34 -26.22
C SER A 559 -13.52 -0.48 -25.59
N THR A 560 -13.51 -0.64 -24.27
CA THR A 560 -12.61 -1.52 -23.52
C THR A 560 -13.01 -2.99 -23.58
N GLY A 561 -14.03 -3.36 -24.38
CA GLY A 561 -14.50 -4.75 -24.52
C GLY A 561 -15.46 -5.21 -23.42
N HIS A 562 -16.10 -4.29 -22.69
CA HIS A 562 -17.01 -4.61 -21.60
C HIS A 562 -18.44 -4.13 -21.89
N GLU A 563 -19.43 -4.86 -21.39
CA GLU A 563 -20.83 -4.46 -21.39
C GLU A 563 -21.33 -4.29 -19.95
N LEU A 564 -21.85 -3.10 -19.63
CA LEU A 564 -22.39 -2.76 -18.31
C LEU A 564 -23.91 -2.81 -18.35
N PHE A 565 -24.49 -3.60 -17.45
CA PHE A 565 -25.93 -3.73 -17.24
C PHE A 565 -26.32 -3.11 -15.90
N ILE A 566 -27.40 -2.33 -15.89
CA ILE A 566 -27.88 -1.63 -14.69
C ILE A 566 -29.39 -1.81 -14.54
N ARG A 567 -29.83 -2.18 -13.33
CA ARG A 567 -31.26 -2.23 -12.98
C ARG A 567 -31.49 -1.62 -11.59
N SER A 568 -32.68 -1.04 -11.42
CA SER A 568 -33.19 -0.61 -10.13
C SER A 568 -33.89 -1.80 -9.48
N GLU A 569 -33.53 -2.13 -8.24
CA GLU A 569 -34.25 -3.14 -7.45
C GLU A 569 -35.26 -2.48 -6.50
N ALA A 570 -34.95 -1.27 -6.01
CA ALA A 570 -35.83 -0.40 -5.23
C ALA A 570 -35.59 1.08 -5.62
N SER A 571 -36.22 2.04 -4.95
CA SER A 571 -36.03 3.48 -5.22
C SER A 571 -34.58 3.93 -4.99
N THR A 572 -33.87 3.31 -4.04
CA THR A 572 -32.49 3.67 -3.67
C THR A 572 -31.46 2.62 -4.07
N THR A 573 -31.85 1.34 -4.20
CA THR A 573 -30.93 0.23 -4.45
C THR A 573 -30.78 -0.05 -5.95
N MET A 574 -29.53 0.04 -6.42
CA MET A 574 -29.12 -0.33 -7.77
C MET A 574 -28.37 -1.65 -7.74
N SER A 575 -28.52 -2.44 -8.79
CA SER A 575 -27.70 -3.63 -9.02
C SER A 575 -27.07 -3.57 -10.41
N PHE A 576 -25.86 -4.13 -10.50
CA PHE A 576 -24.98 -3.99 -11.65
C PHE A 576 -24.50 -5.38 -12.07
N ASP A 577 -24.40 -5.60 -13.39
CA ASP A 577 -23.70 -6.75 -13.96
C ASP A 577 -22.74 -6.25 -15.04
N ILE A 578 -21.61 -6.94 -15.20
CA ILE A 578 -20.61 -6.58 -16.18
C ILE A 578 -20.08 -7.83 -16.89
N LYS A 579 -20.07 -7.78 -18.22
CA LYS A 579 -19.62 -8.88 -19.05
C LYS A 579 -18.45 -8.45 -19.91
N ASN A 580 -17.41 -9.28 -19.96
CA ASN A 580 -16.31 -9.09 -20.89
C ASN A 580 -16.65 -9.83 -22.19
N THR A 581 -16.58 -9.12 -23.32
CA THR A 581 -16.87 -9.70 -24.65
C THR A 581 -15.65 -10.33 -25.30
N THR A 582 -14.46 -10.18 -24.70
CA THR A 582 -13.17 -10.54 -25.32
C THR A 582 -12.33 -11.58 -24.57
N SER A 583 -12.57 -11.82 -23.28
CA SER A 583 -11.82 -12.81 -22.49
C SER A 583 -12.69 -13.48 -21.43
N THR A 584 -12.43 -14.78 -21.21
CA THR A 584 -13.04 -15.63 -20.18
C THR A 584 -12.21 -15.75 -18.90
N GLU A 585 -10.98 -15.20 -18.86
CA GLU A 585 -9.98 -15.53 -17.83
C GLU A 585 -10.14 -14.76 -16.50
N SER A 586 -10.73 -13.55 -16.52
CA SER A 586 -11.01 -12.81 -15.28
C SER A 586 -12.47 -12.38 -15.21
N GLN A 587 -13.20 -12.93 -14.23
CA GLN A 587 -14.56 -12.50 -13.95
C GLN A 587 -14.51 -11.20 -13.15
N VAL A 588 -15.18 -10.16 -13.65
CA VAL A 588 -15.35 -8.88 -12.94
C VAL A 588 -16.76 -8.82 -12.36
N ARG A 589 -16.91 -8.36 -11.12
CA ARG A 589 -18.21 -8.06 -10.52
C ARG A 589 -18.24 -6.68 -9.89
N LEU A 590 -19.42 -6.11 -9.86
CA LEU A 590 -19.71 -4.81 -9.27
C LEU A 590 -20.64 -5.02 -8.09
N VAL A 591 -20.19 -4.66 -6.89
CA VAL A 591 -20.95 -4.87 -5.66
C VAL A 591 -21.35 -3.52 -5.09
N SER A 592 -22.65 -3.29 -4.91
CA SER A 592 -23.16 -2.04 -4.34
C SER A 592 -22.66 -1.83 -2.92
N GLY A 593 -22.21 -0.61 -2.64
CA GLY A 593 -21.63 -0.21 -1.37
C GLY A 593 -20.12 -0.43 -1.26
N ARG A 594 -19.58 -0.06 -0.10
CA ARG A 594 -18.21 -0.29 0.37
C ARG A 594 -18.11 -1.72 0.91
N LYS A 595 -17.33 -2.57 0.24
CA LYS A 595 -17.17 -3.99 0.59
C LYS A 595 -15.70 -4.34 0.75
N MET A 596 -15.45 -5.52 1.33
CA MET A 596 -14.10 -6.05 1.56
C MET A 596 -13.26 -5.02 2.34
N GLN A 597 -12.06 -4.67 1.88
CA GLN A 597 -11.18 -3.71 2.57
C GLN A 597 -11.74 -2.28 2.68
N TYR A 598 -12.79 -1.94 1.93
CA TYR A 598 -13.40 -0.61 1.99
C TYR A 598 -14.52 -0.50 3.03
N GLN A 599 -14.94 -1.62 3.64
CA GLN A 599 -16.00 -1.65 4.63
C GLN A 599 -15.63 -0.82 5.87
N HIS A 600 -16.58 -0.03 6.38
CA HIS A 600 -16.34 0.88 7.51
C HIS A 600 -17.57 1.01 8.41
N GLU A 601 -17.47 0.42 9.60
CA GLU A 601 -18.59 0.23 10.55
C GLU A 601 -19.26 1.53 11.02
N GLU A 602 -18.51 2.64 11.12
CA GLU A 602 -19.03 3.88 11.71
C GLU A 602 -20.01 4.62 10.79
N ASN A 603 -20.11 4.25 9.50
CA ASN A 603 -20.93 4.97 8.51
C ASN A 603 -21.73 4.07 7.56
N ASP A 604 -22.15 2.86 7.98
CA ASP A 604 -22.93 1.90 7.15
C ASP A 604 -24.24 2.48 6.55
N GLY A 605 -24.71 3.65 7.02
CA GLY A 605 -25.87 4.37 6.45
C GLY A 605 -25.57 5.18 5.18
N GLU A 606 -24.31 5.42 4.82
CA GLU A 606 -23.90 6.23 3.65
C GLU A 606 -23.40 5.39 2.46
N GLU A 607 -24.12 4.31 2.13
CA GLU A 607 -23.74 3.40 1.03
C GLU A 607 -24.19 3.90 -0.35
N GLU A 608 -25.10 4.88 -0.41
CA GLU A 608 -25.58 5.40 -1.68
C GLU A 608 -24.45 6.07 -2.48
N GLY A 609 -24.31 5.67 -3.74
CA GLY A 609 -23.26 6.18 -4.62
C GLY A 609 -22.04 5.25 -4.68
N PHE A 610 -21.79 4.45 -3.65
CA PHE A 610 -20.63 3.57 -3.63
C PHE A 610 -20.86 2.27 -4.41
N VAL A 611 -19.84 1.84 -5.13
CA VAL A 611 -19.75 0.52 -5.76
C VAL A 611 -18.31 0.02 -5.64
N THR A 612 -18.14 -1.20 -5.15
CA THR A 612 -16.86 -1.89 -5.07
C THR A 612 -16.66 -2.74 -6.34
N LEU A 613 -15.52 -2.54 -7.01
CA LEU A 613 -15.07 -3.33 -8.15
C LEU A 613 -14.29 -4.55 -7.63
N VAL A 614 -14.72 -5.76 -8.00
CA VAL A 614 -14.15 -7.02 -7.54
C VAL A 614 -13.72 -7.87 -8.74
N ARG A 615 -12.46 -8.34 -8.75
CA ARG A 615 -11.96 -9.31 -9.72
C ARG A 615 -11.80 -10.68 -9.09
N PHE A 616 -12.20 -11.70 -9.85
CA PHE A 616 -11.98 -13.10 -9.53
C PHE A 616 -10.94 -13.64 -10.49
N THR A 617 -9.90 -14.24 -9.92
CA THR A 617 -8.80 -14.89 -10.65
C THR A 617 -8.58 -16.28 -10.05
N GLU A 618 -7.76 -17.11 -10.69
CA GLU A 618 -7.40 -18.42 -10.12
C GLU A 618 -6.73 -18.27 -8.75
N GLU A 619 -5.93 -17.22 -8.56
CA GLU A 619 -5.27 -16.92 -7.29
C GLU A 619 -6.23 -16.32 -6.25
N ASN A 620 -7.34 -15.71 -6.68
CA ASN A 620 -8.34 -15.07 -5.81
C ASN A 620 -9.76 -15.54 -6.13
N PRO A 621 -10.10 -16.82 -5.88
CA PRO A 621 -11.41 -17.37 -6.23
C PRO A 621 -12.55 -16.80 -5.36
N SER A 622 -12.24 -16.25 -4.19
CA SER A 622 -13.19 -15.52 -3.33
C SER A 622 -13.41 -14.06 -3.78
N GLY A 623 -12.64 -13.60 -4.76
CA GLY A 623 -12.67 -12.23 -5.27
C GLY A 623 -11.79 -11.28 -4.47
N ARG A 624 -11.08 -10.40 -5.18
CA ARG A 624 -10.28 -9.30 -4.65
C ARG A 624 -10.88 -7.98 -5.07
N ALA A 625 -11.12 -7.06 -4.15
CA ALA A 625 -11.55 -5.72 -4.53
C ALA A 625 -10.37 -4.93 -5.09
N THR A 626 -10.52 -4.45 -6.31
CA THR A 626 -9.48 -3.75 -7.09
C THR A 626 -9.78 -2.27 -7.27
N GLY A 627 -10.98 -1.83 -6.89
CA GLY A 627 -11.34 -0.42 -6.86
C GLY A 627 -12.62 -0.12 -6.10
N LEU A 628 -12.80 1.16 -5.78
CA LEU A 628 -13.98 1.74 -5.16
C LEU A 628 -14.37 2.99 -5.94
N LEU A 629 -15.61 3.06 -6.40
CA LEU A 629 -16.17 4.26 -7.03
C LEU A 629 -17.29 4.83 -6.18
N ASN A 630 -17.37 6.16 -6.13
CA ASN A 630 -18.58 6.88 -5.76
C ASN A 630 -19.11 7.61 -7.00
N TRP A 631 -20.07 7.02 -7.70
CA TRP A 631 -20.60 7.59 -8.95
C TRP A 631 -21.36 8.89 -8.72
N LYS A 632 -21.94 9.09 -7.52
CA LYS A 632 -22.67 10.31 -7.15
C LYS A 632 -21.74 11.50 -6.99
N LEU A 633 -20.60 11.29 -6.32
CA LEU A 633 -19.56 12.30 -6.12
C LEU A 633 -18.52 12.34 -7.26
N SER A 634 -18.61 11.41 -8.22
CA SER A 634 -17.67 11.25 -9.32
C SER A 634 -16.21 11.11 -8.86
N ALA A 635 -15.99 10.32 -7.81
CA ALA A 635 -14.67 10.03 -7.25
C ALA A 635 -14.38 8.52 -7.32
N VAL A 636 -13.15 8.15 -7.64
CA VAL A 636 -12.74 6.76 -7.79
C VAL A 636 -11.35 6.51 -7.19
N GLU A 637 -11.18 5.33 -6.62
CA GLU A 637 -9.94 4.75 -6.14
C GLU A 637 -9.74 3.38 -6.80
N PHE A 638 -8.56 3.08 -7.34
CA PHE A 638 -8.31 1.79 -8.01
C PHE A 638 -6.83 1.38 -7.98
N LEU A 639 -6.58 0.07 -7.97
CA LEU A 639 -5.23 -0.52 -8.03
C LEU A 639 -4.59 -0.27 -9.39
N ALA A 640 -3.25 -0.30 -9.44
CA ALA A 640 -2.48 0.01 -10.66
C ALA A 640 -2.77 -0.92 -11.84
N GLU A 641 -3.24 -2.15 -11.57
CA GLU A 641 -3.66 -3.12 -12.58
C GLU A 641 -4.97 -2.76 -13.29
N GLU A 642 -5.82 -1.90 -12.70
CA GLU A 642 -7.05 -1.44 -13.33
C GLU A 642 -6.78 -0.30 -14.30
N ASP A 643 -7.40 -0.34 -15.48
CA ASP A 643 -7.30 0.73 -16.45
C ASP A 643 -8.17 1.93 -16.05
N ALA A 644 -7.56 3.10 -15.86
CA ALA A 644 -8.24 4.34 -15.54
C ALA A 644 -9.40 4.67 -16.50
N ALA A 645 -9.25 4.40 -17.80
CA ALA A 645 -10.29 4.69 -18.77
C ALA A 645 -11.53 3.80 -18.55
N PHE A 646 -11.33 2.53 -18.20
CA PHE A 646 -12.40 1.60 -17.85
C PHE A 646 -13.14 2.07 -16.59
N VAL A 647 -12.42 2.43 -15.53
CA VAL A 647 -13.01 2.89 -14.27
C VAL A 647 -13.79 4.21 -14.44
N LEU A 648 -13.30 5.14 -15.27
CA LEU A 648 -13.98 6.39 -15.57
C LEU A 648 -15.25 6.20 -16.41
N LEU A 649 -15.22 5.31 -17.41
CA LEU A 649 -16.42 4.93 -18.18
C LEU A 649 -17.47 4.31 -17.26
N LEU A 650 -17.06 3.37 -16.41
CA LEU A 650 -17.94 2.71 -15.45
C LEU A 650 -18.65 3.72 -14.54
N SER A 651 -17.89 4.59 -13.87
CA SER A 651 -18.45 5.60 -12.96
C SER A 651 -19.41 6.56 -13.69
N THR A 652 -19.03 7.04 -14.89
CA THR A 652 -19.83 7.99 -15.67
C THR A 652 -21.11 7.35 -16.22
N SER A 653 -21.05 6.13 -16.74
CA SER A 653 -22.22 5.41 -17.27
C SER A 653 -23.22 5.06 -16.17
N ILE A 654 -22.74 4.72 -14.96
CA ILE A 654 -23.63 4.54 -13.80
C ILE A 654 -24.32 5.85 -13.46
N LEU A 655 -23.57 6.95 -13.29
CA LEU A 655 -24.13 8.25 -12.98
C LEU A 655 -25.19 8.69 -14.01
N ARG A 656 -24.89 8.54 -15.31
CA ARG A 656 -25.81 8.85 -16.40
C ARG A 656 -27.10 8.03 -16.32
N SER A 657 -26.98 6.72 -16.13
CA SER A 657 -28.14 5.82 -16.10
C SER A 657 -29.02 6.06 -14.87
N VAL A 658 -28.41 6.24 -13.69
CA VAL A 658 -29.16 6.51 -12.45
C VAL A 658 -29.91 7.83 -12.54
N SER A 659 -29.28 8.88 -13.11
CA SER A 659 -29.92 10.19 -13.29
C SER A 659 -31.17 10.10 -14.16
N GLU A 660 -31.10 9.31 -15.23
CA GLU A 660 -32.23 9.06 -16.14
C GLU A 660 -33.34 8.24 -15.47
N MET A 661 -32.98 7.13 -14.84
CA MET A 661 -33.92 6.22 -14.17
C MET A 661 -34.70 6.91 -13.05
N ARG A 662 -34.04 7.79 -12.30
CA ARG A 662 -34.66 8.57 -11.21
C ARG A 662 -35.29 9.88 -11.66
N ARG A 663 -35.00 10.33 -12.89
CA ARG A 663 -35.39 11.66 -13.40
C ARG A 663 -34.95 12.80 -12.47
N GLU A 664 -33.75 12.68 -11.92
CA GLU A 664 -33.17 13.60 -10.93
C GLU A 664 -31.70 13.89 -11.26
N ASP A 665 -31.24 15.11 -11.00
CA ASP A 665 -29.83 15.48 -11.11
C ASP A 665 -28.97 14.99 -9.92
N VAL A 666 -28.87 13.67 -9.76
CA VAL A 666 -28.24 13.03 -8.58
C VAL A 666 -26.73 13.32 -8.42
N GLY A 667 -26.04 13.70 -9.49
CA GLY A 667 -24.58 13.97 -9.50
C GLY A 667 -24.21 15.35 -10.06
N SER A 668 -25.14 16.31 -10.04
CA SER A 668 -24.89 17.68 -10.53
C SER A 668 -24.41 17.73 -12.00
N LEU A 669 -24.98 16.88 -12.86
CA LEU A 669 -24.77 16.86 -14.31
C LEU A 669 -25.19 18.18 -14.98
N LEU A 670 -26.17 18.90 -14.41
CA LEU A 670 -26.61 20.20 -14.94
C LEU A 670 -25.65 21.37 -14.66
N ILE A 671 -24.60 21.15 -13.85
CA ILE A 671 -23.54 22.15 -13.69
C ILE A 671 -22.67 22.17 -14.95
N ARG A 672 -22.63 23.34 -15.61
CA ARG A 672 -21.97 23.56 -16.91
C ARG A 672 -20.86 24.60 -16.83
N ARG A 673 -20.18 24.68 -15.69
CA ARG A 673 -19.09 25.63 -15.43
C ARG A 673 -18.06 25.00 -14.51
N ARG A 674 -16.82 25.48 -14.62
CA ARG A 674 -15.74 25.08 -13.72
C ARG A 674 -16.02 25.57 -12.31
N LEU A 675 -15.96 24.65 -11.35
CA LEU A 675 -16.10 24.95 -9.94
C LEU A 675 -14.72 25.16 -9.32
N GLN A 676 -14.69 25.98 -8.27
CA GLN A 676 -13.45 26.28 -7.57
C GLN A 676 -13.00 25.05 -6.77
N GLU A 677 -11.75 24.66 -7.01
CA GLU A 677 -11.07 23.63 -6.24
C GLU A 677 -10.14 24.29 -5.22
N ALA A 678 -9.82 23.56 -4.15
CA ALA A 678 -8.84 24.01 -3.18
C ALA A 678 -7.50 24.33 -3.86
N GLU A 679 -6.78 25.32 -3.33
CA GLU A 679 -5.47 25.67 -3.86
C GLU A 679 -4.54 24.45 -3.86
N HIS A 680 -3.81 24.28 -4.97
CA HIS A 680 -2.87 23.19 -5.12
C HIS A 680 -1.85 23.19 -3.98
N GLY A 681 -1.71 22.06 -3.28
CA GLY A 681 -0.84 21.95 -2.13
C GLY A 681 -1.49 22.26 -0.78
N ALA A 682 -2.75 22.73 -0.73
CA ALA A 682 -3.42 23.04 0.53
C ALA A 682 -4.05 21.80 1.18
N ARG A 683 -4.83 21.03 0.41
CA ARG A 683 -5.59 19.84 0.85
C ARG A 683 -5.60 18.74 -0.21
N ASP A 684 -4.41 18.36 -0.68
CA ASP A 684 -4.30 17.36 -1.75
C ASP A 684 -4.90 16.02 -1.30
N TRP A 685 -5.74 15.45 -2.15
CA TRP A 685 -6.62 14.36 -1.80
C TRP A 685 -5.85 13.05 -1.64
N GLY A 686 -5.99 12.41 -0.48
CA GLY A 686 -5.31 11.15 -0.16
C GLY A 686 -3.79 11.28 0.01
N SER A 687 -3.25 12.50 -0.02
CA SER A 687 -1.81 12.75 0.09
C SER A 687 -1.24 12.48 1.48
N VAL A 688 -2.08 12.51 2.52
CA VAL A 688 -1.71 12.28 3.92
C VAL A 688 -2.83 11.56 4.65
N ILE A 689 -2.48 10.53 5.41
CA ILE A 689 -3.39 9.81 6.29
C ILE A 689 -2.76 9.76 7.69
N VAL A 690 -3.39 10.41 8.66
CA VAL A 690 -2.90 10.44 10.05
C VAL A 690 -3.57 9.33 10.83
N LEU A 691 -2.78 8.52 11.54
CA LEU A 691 -3.30 7.41 12.33
C LEU A 691 -3.72 7.83 13.74
N ASP A 692 -3.13 8.90 14.25
CA ASP A 692 -3.48 9.45 15.56
C ASP A 692 -4.94 9.99 15.56
N GLY A 693 -5.73 9.57 16.54
CA GLY A 693 -7.10 10.06 16.78
C GLY A 693 -7.16 11.54 17.16
N SER A 694 -6.03 12.13 17.61
CA SER A 694 -5.98 13.54 18.04
C SER A 694 -6.20 14.55 16.91
N VAL A 695 -5.97 14.15 15.65
CA VAL A 695 -6.20 15.00 14.48
C VAL A 695 -7.62 14.78 13.94
N ASN A 696 -8.50 15.74 14.23
CA ASN A 696 -9.89 15.73 13.81
C ASN A 696 -10.08 16.48 12.48
N SER A 697 -9.67 15.86 11.37
CA SER A 697 -9.92 16.36 10.02
C SER A 697 -10.27 15.22 9.08
N ALA A 698 -11.36 15.36 8.32
CA ALA A 698 -11.78 14.38 7.32
C ALA A 698 -10.77 14.24 6.18
N HIS A 699 -9.97 15.28 5.89
CA HIS A 699 -9.03 15.30 4.77
C HIS A 699 -7.73 14.50 5.03
N VAL A 700 -7.53 14.02 6.26
CA VAL A 700 -6.36 13.18 6.64
C VAL A 700 -6.77 11.76 7.03
N ARG A 701 -7.94 11.33 6.58
CA ARG A 701 -8.48 9.97 6.72
C ARG A 701 -8.75 9.40 5.32
N PRO A 702 -8.95 8.08 5.18
CA PRO A 702 -9.41 7.51 3.92
C PRO A 702 -10.66 8.24 3.44
N TRP A 703 -10.67 8.66 2.16
CA TRP A 703 -11.69 9.59 1.67
C TRP A 703 -13.10 9.03 1.75
N TYR A 704 -13.23 7.72 1.60
CA TYR A 704 -14.50 7.00 1.64
C TYR A 704 -15.09 6.88 3.06
N TRP A 705 -14.36 7.29 4.10
CA TRP A 705 -14.90 7.38 5.47
C TRP A 705 -15.83 8.59 5.63
N ASN A 706 -15.52 9.71 4.96
CA ASN A 706 -16.37 10.91 4.97
C ASN A 706 -16.32 11.60 3.59
N ALA A 707 -16.81 10.89 2.58
CA ALA A 707 -16.65 11.29 1.19
C ALA A 707 -17.32 12.64 0.88
N LYS A 708 -18.46 12.94 1.53
CA LYS A 708 -19.14 14.24 1.36
C LYS A 708 -18.27 15.40 1.84
N ALA A 709 -17.60 15.28 3.00
CA ALA A 709 -16.72 16.34 3.49
C ALA A 709 -15.45 16.47 2.64
N VAL A 710 -14.86 15.35 2.23
CA VAL A 710 -13.62 15.35 1.42
C VAL A 710 -13.88 15.89 0.00
N MET A 711 -15.04 15.59 -0.57
CA MET A 711 -15.47 16.05 -1.91
C MET A 711 -16.28 17.36 -1.87
N ALA A 712 -16.45 17.97 -0.69
CA ALA A 712 -17.12 19.25 -0.55
C ALA A 712 -16.33 20.33 -1.32
N ARG A 713 -17.05 21.13 -2.10
CA ARG A 713 -16.47 22.20 -2.91
C ARG A 713 -16.42 23.49 -2.12
N GLU A 714 -15.42 24.34 -2.36
CA GLU A 714 -15.32 25.64 -1.70
C GLU A 714 -16.20 26.69 -2.44
N GLY A 715 -17.10 27.35 -1.72
CA GLY A 715 -17.83 28.55 -2.18
C GLY A 715 -19.37 28.46 -2.25
N VAL A 716 -20.01 29.63 -2.19
CA VAL A 716 -21.49 29.86 -2.21
C VAL A 716 -22.07 29.77 -3.63
N ASP A 717 -21.25 29.33 -4.58
CA ASP A 717 -21.45 29.68 -5.99
C ASP A 717 -22.46 28.78 -6.71
N TYR A 718 -23.05 27.79 -6.02
CA TYR A 718 -24.16 26.97 -6.55
C TYR A 718 -25.38 27.81 -6.98
N ALA A 719 -25.50 29.06 -6.50
CA ALA A 719 -26.71 29.87 -6.65
C ALA A 719 -26.85 30.65 -7.98
N ARG A 720 -25.80 30.89 -8.77
CA ARG A 720 -25.90 31.66 -10.04
C ARG A 720 -25.79 30.76 -11.28
N LYS A 721 -26.95 30.30 -11.77
CA LYS A 721 -27.11 29.56 -13.05
C LYS A 721 -27.30 30.52 -14.24
N ASN A 722 -26.39 31.46 -14.47
CA ASN A 722 -26.45 32.30 -15.67
C ASN A 722 -25.61 31.67 -16.79
N TYR A 723 -26.21 30.75 -17.54
CA TYR A 723 -25.60 30.14 -18.71
C TYR A 723 -25.86 30.95 -19.98
N SER A 724 -24.92 30.91 -20.92
CA SER A 724 -25.05 31.63 -22.19
C SER A 724 -26.15 31.02 -23.08
N ALA A 725 -26.75 31.81 -23.96
CA ALA A 725 -27.80 31.30 -24.86
C ALA A 725 -27.22 30.29 -25.87
N GLU A 726 -25.95 30.51 -26.24
CA GLU A 726 -25.15 29.68 -27.12
C GLU A 726 -24.99 28.25 -26.56
N GLU A 727 -24.84 28.09 -25.25
CA GLU A 727 -24.75 26.78 -24.59
C GLU A 727 -26.07 25.99 -24.65
N GLY A 728 -27.21 26.64 -24.87
CA GLY A 728 -28.53 26.02 -24.86
C GLY A 728 -29.24 26.11 -23.49
N SER A 729 -30.56 25.99 -23.52
CA SER A 729 -31.43 26.10 -22.33
C SER A 729 -31.27 24.91 -21.39
N ASP A 730 -31.60 25.10 -20.10
CA ASP A 730 -31.62 23.99 -19.13
C ASP A 730 -32.57 22.86 -19.58
N GLU A 731 -33.68 23.20 -20.26
CA GLU A 731 -34.63 22.24 -20.83
C GLU A 731 -33.98 21.24 -21.78
N LEU A 732 -33.03 21.68 -22.63
CA LEU A 732 -32.28 20.80 -23.53
C LEU A 732 -31.54 19.70 -22.75
N TYR A 733 -30.85 20.11 -21.68
CA TYR A 733 -30.06 19.19 -20.87
C TYR A 733 -30.93 18.29 -20.01
N MET A 734 -32.00 18.83 -19.41
CA MET A 734 -32.97 18.05 -18.64
C MET A 734 -33.65 16.99 -19.51
N GLN A 735 -34.08 17.34 -20.72
CA GLN A 735 -34.69 16.38 -21.64
C GLN A 735 -33.69 15.28 -22.06
N ALA A 736 -32.42 15.60 -22.27
CA ALA A 736 -31.40 14.60 -22.61
C ALA A 736 -30.91 13.76 -21.42
N LEU A 737 -31.13 14.23 -20.19
CA LEU A 737 -30.72 13.56 -18.95
C LEU A 737 -31.83 12.68 -18.38
N PHE A 738 -33.10 13.12 -18.50
CA PHE A 738 -34.23 12.53 -17.79
C PHE A 738 -35.32 11.95 -18.70
N GLY A 739 -35.20 12.12 -20.02
CA GLY A 739 -36.23 11.73 -20.98
C GLY A 739 -35.72 11.11 -22.25
#